data_AF-A0A561PQY4-F1
#
_entry.id   AF-A0A561PQY4-F1
#
_cell.length_a   1.000
_cell.length_b   1.000
_cell.length_c   1.000
_cell.angle_alpha   90.00
_cell.angle_beta   90.00
_cell.angle_gamma   90.00
#
_symmetry.space_group_name_H-M   'P 1'
#
loop_
_entity.id
_entity.type
_entity.pdbx_description
1 polymer ?
#
loop_
_entity_poly.entity_id
_entity_poly.type
_entity_poly.pdbx_seq_one_letter_code
_entity_poly.pdbx_strand_id
1 'polypeptide(L)'
;MAKAIGALFAWMLISASVHAQITSKISSVNKATGGAVRITSPMENDMLQKLMADSLNKRNAPGIYSSTVKQLGPVVPGVGAAQYLQIPVRQQFSAYISNSFGKQQLAQLQQGMNLAKDSNRVKQYINGKLRGFYALRNDAGIDQLLAKGAYKNDLKGLTLGGFIDNNPGNSGVAGINARLDDQVMIKNIPINIGYSNISGRSVWDNDMINQSLFKFSFDKEAYVKRLNGIVEEKYNLKKYFLDDIDIAGAVKSFVDDRLASIQQTIPDIGAPQAAAFKALLSSDHIIQLDSLQIRNELLHNPALSLTEADLDPQVAKLQDSLMRHMGGKDSLLTGQWEHLRTASAARSYLEKVYQLKKDVGEGLQAKAVIADQRITGKRISSEMDQEASKVRNIKDLLPLGMLQKLLLSAKQVDIGNIAASGSKGGVQDLFMSGIQTSFLDKDKFLMLGAGKRMDGGMVKDQPFNSSLDPGAYSMQFLQTGKGDIGAPHSHAGVVNANTKSDNRRQYSTLNLPRNTFVGAFSEDVSVGKYGRIAAQLSKSNNSFRNSATGNDPMVASKAAVLGMFNDFWETLSVGLDYNGKVDEWKLTQRAYISYSGLGYNNPASPGAGRGTIRYGLRLKRSWYKNKISVGVRSDFQDISASALTNSKWRNRQFAIDGRWKLNRKLSFDAHFNQSAMKSTGGDKPGQLQYLTRQLSVGSQVNGAVWSLPFNSNVILGYQQVDVLPQHSTMLNLNLNHNFIINTHVLSLNLFYNKDIKGEAVYANLLTLESGWTYQLLRKLNCSSGLTYLDNKAVVQQVGIRQTVGTNILPKLNMSMFIDCRKNLLNTPQNYLFGNFRSEVAFSYLLN
;
A
#
# COMPACT_ATOMS: atom_id res chain seq x y z
N MET A 1 16.89 38.36 5.80
CA MET A 1 16.04 37.16 5.65
C MET A 1 15.64 36.90 4.19
N ALA A 2 15.07 37.87 3.45
CA ALA A 2 14.78 37.72 2.01
C ALA A 2 15.99 37.33 1.15
N LYS A 3 17.19 37.88 1.42
CA LYS A 3 18.46 37.47 0.78
C LYS A 3 18.88 36.03 1.11
N ALA A 4 18.57 35.53 2.32
CA ALA A 4 18.86 34.16 2.72
C ALA A 4 17.89 33.16 2.09
N ILE A 5 16.60 33.55 1.98
CA ILE A 5 15.58 32.80 1.24
C ILE A 5 15.92 32.77 -0.26
N GLY A 6 16.36 33.90 -0.83
CA GLY A 6 16.82 33.97 -2.23
C GLY A 6 18.07 33.11 -2.50
N ALA A 7 19.04 33.11 -1.59
CA ALA A 7 20.21 32.23 -1.68
C ALA A 7 19.84 30.75 -1.57
N LEU A 8 18.88 30.40 -0.69
CA LEU A 8 18.33 29.05 -0.58
C LEU A 8 17.52 28.63 -1.82
N PHE A 9 16.77 29.56 -2.43
CA PHE A 9 16.01 29.34 -3.66
C PHE A 9 16.95 29.11 -4.86
N ALA A 10 18.02 29.90 -4.96
CA ALA A 10 19.08 29.71 -5.95
C ALA A 10 19.80 28.37 -5.73
N TRP A 11 20.11 28.01 -4.48
CA TRP A 11 20.75 26.73 -4.17
C TRP A 11 19.82 25.52 -4.41
N MET A 12 18.51 25.65 -4.17
CA MET A 12 17.52 24.63 -4.53
C MET A 12 17.33 24.50 -6.04
N LEU A 13 17.30 25.62 -6.79
CA LEU A 13 17.23 25.60 -8.25
C LEU A 13 18.48 24.99 -8.88
N ILE A 14 19.66 25.33 -8.37
CA ILE A 14 20.94 24.73 -8.77
C ILE A 14 20.97 23.25 -8.39
N SER A 15 20.54 22.88 -7.18
CA SER A 15 20.48 21.48 -6.77
C SER A 15 19.46 20.67 -7.57
N ALA A 16 18.30 21.23 -7.90
CA ALA A 16 17.28 20.57 -8.71
C ALA A 16 17.72 20.42 -10.18
N SER A 17 18.44 21.41 -10.73
CA SER A 17 18.99 21.33 -12.09
C SER A 17 20.22 20.41 -12.17
N VAL A 18 21.10 20.42 -11.17
CA VAL A 18 22.21 19.46 -11.03
C VAL A 18 21.67 18.06 -10.77
N HIS A 19 20.63 17.89 -9.96
CA HIS A 19 19.99 16.59 -9.75
C HIS A 19 19.22 16.14 -10.99
N ALA A 20 18.56 17.02 -11.75
CA ALA A 20 17.94 16.67 -13.03
C ALA A 20 18.98 16.26 -14.08
N GLN A 21 20.15 16.90 -14.09
CA GLN A 21 21.29 16.52 -14.95
C GLN A 21 21.99 15.23 -14.50
N ILE A 22 22.11 15.00 -13.18
CA ILE A 22 22.68 13.77 -12.63
C ILE A 22 21.69 12.62 -12.79
N THR A 23 20.39 12.83 -12.62
CA THR A 23 19.35 11.81 -12.81
C THR A 23 19.16 11.51 -14.30
N SER A 24 19.31 12.51 -15.19
CA SER A 24 19.34 12.26 -16.63
C SER A 24 20.60 11.52 -17.05
N LYS A 25 21.79 11.87 -16.51
CA LYS A 25 23.05 11.14 -16.73
C LYS A 25 23.06 9.73 -16.13
N ILE A 26 22.49 9.53 -14.95
CA ILE A 26 22.35 8.20 -14.34
C ILE A 26 21.28 7.41 -15.10
N SER A 27 20.22 8.04 -15.62
CA SER A 27 19.27 7.37 -16.50
C SER A 27 19.86 7.01 -17.87
N SER A 28 20.81 7.80 -18.39
CA SER A 28 21.52 7.50 -19.64
C SER A 28 22.64 6.48 -19.44
N VAL A 29 23.30 6.47 -18.29
CA VAL A 29 24.33 5.47 -17.92
C VAL A 29 23.68 4.13 -17.53
N ASN A 30 22.53 4.14 -16.86
CA ASN A 30 21.71 2.93 -16.64
C ASN A 30 21.00 2.46 -17.91
N LYS A 31 20.75 3.33 -18.91
CA LYS A 31 20.34 2.92 -20.26
C LYS A 31 21.51 2.38 -21.11
N ALA A 32 22.74 2.79 -20.83
CA ALA A 32 23.94 2.32 -21.53
C ALA A 32 24.50 0.99 -20.97
N THR A 33 24.16 0.63 -19.72
CA THR A 33 24.58 -0.66 -19.10
C THR A 33 23.42 -1.59 -18.74
N GLY A 34 22.19 -1.10 -18.80
CA GLY A 34 20.97 -1.89 -18.71
C GLY A 34 20.23 -1.82 -20.03
N GLY A 35 20.77 -2.46 -21.06
CA GLY A 35 19.95 -2.88 -22.19
C GLY A 35 18.84 -3.72 -21.60
N ALA A 36 17.64 -3.15 -21.48
CA ALA A 36 16.45 -3.92 -21.20
C ALA A 36 16.31 -4.87 -22.39
N VAL A 37 16.92 -6.05 -22.26
CA VAL A 37 16.58 -7.21 -23.06
C VAL A 37 15.07 -7.28 -22.90
N ARG A 38 14.34 -6.93 -23.96
CA ARG A 38 12.94 -7.30 -24.07
C ARG A 38 12.95 -8.78 -23.81
N ILE A 39 12.47 -9.19 -22.64
CA ILE A 39 12.23 -10.60 -22.35
C ILE A 39 11.14 -10.96 -23.35
N THR A 40 11.55 -11.45 -24.51
CA THR A 40 10.69 -12.07 -25.48
C THR A 40 9.97 -13.18 -24.74
N SER A 41 8.65 -13.21 -24.85
CA SER A 41 7.88 -14.28 -24.22
C SER A 41 8.47 -15.60 -24.72
N PRO A 42 8.78 -16.60 -23.87
CA PRO A 42 9.32 -17.87 -24.34
C PRO A 42 8.38 -18.58 -25.33
N MET A 43 7.11 -18.17 -25.36
CA MET A 43 6.15 -18.56 -26.39
C MET A 43 6.36 -17.89 -27.76
N GLU A 44 7.39 -17.08 -27.98
CA GLU A 44 7.78 -16.61 -29.32
C GLU A 44 8.64 -17.64 -30.06
N ASN A 45 9.23 -18.61 -29.35
CA ASN A 45 9.99 -19.70 -29.96
C ASN A 45 9.07 -20.85 -30.39
N ASP A 46 9.12 -21.21 -31.67
CA ASP A 46 8.24 -22.21 -32.29
C ASP A 46 8.42 -23.63 -31.72
N MET A 47 9.65 -24.01 -31.35
CA MET A 47 9.91 -25.32 -30.74
C MET A 47 9.31 -25.41 -29.33
N LEU A 48 9.37 -24.35 -28.52
CA LEU A 48 8.73 -24.35 -27.20
C LEU A 48 7.21 -24.44 -27.29
N GLN A 49 6.62 -23.81 -28.31
CA GLN A 49 5.20 -23.96 -28.61
C GLN A 49 4.87 -25.41 -28.96
N LYS A 50 5.67 -26.08 -29.81
CA LYS A 50 5.51 -27.50 -30.17
C LYS A 50 5.67 -28.42 -28.98
N LEU A 51 6.72 -28.25 -28.16
CA LEU A 51 6.97 -29.09 -26.98
C LEU A 51 5.86 -29.00 -25.94
N MET A 52 5.37 -27.79 -25.68
CA MET A 52 4.22 -27.59 -24.79
C MET A 52 2.95 -28.20 -25.40
N ALA A 53 2.73 -28.03 -26.70
CA ALA A 53 1.60 -28.63 -27.40
C ALA A 53 1.66 -30.17 -27.36
N ASP A 54 2.83 -30.77 -27.56
CA ASP A 54 3.04 -32.22 -27.47
C ASP A 54 2.84 -32.74 -26.05
N SER A 55 3.31 -32.02 -25.04
CA SER A 55 3.03 -32.34 -23.64
C SER A 55 1.53 -32.29 -23.33
N LEU A 56 0.82 -31.28 -23.85
CA LEU A 56 -0.64 -31.18 -23.74
C LEU A 56 -1.36 -32.30 -24.51
N ASN A 57 -0.90 -32.62 -25.72
CA ASN A 57 -1.43 -33.70 -26.55
C ASN A 57 -1.22 -35.07 -25.89
N LYS A 58 -0.06 -35.30 -25.26
CA LYS A 58 0.26 -36.53 -24.50
C LYS A 58 -0.54 -36.62 -23.20
N ARG A 59 -0.65 -35.51 -22.44
CA ARG A 59 -1.47 -35.44 -21.21
C ARG A 59 -2.93 -35.79 -21.47
N ASN A 60 -3.43 -35.35 -22.63
CA ASN A 60 -4.83 -35.50 -23.02
C ASN A 60 -5.01 -36.57 -24.11
N ALA A 61 -4.03 -37.47 -24.28
CA ALA A 61 -4.09 -38.57 -25.23
C ALA A 61 -5.28 -39.50 -24.91
N PRO A 62 -5.87 -40.20 -25.90
CA PRO A 62 -7.19 -40.80 -25.81
C PRO A 62 -7.20 -42.14 -25.04
N GLY A 63 -6.66 -42.16 -23.83
CA GLY A 63 -6.58 -43.34 -22.98
C GLY A 63 -7.76 -43.50 -22.02
N ILE A 64 -8.36 -42.43 -21.51
CA ILE A 64 -9.43 -42.52 -20.51
C ILE A 64 -10.35 -41.29 -20.64
N TYR A 65 -11.64 -41.54 -20.90
CA TYR A 65 -12.85 -40.71 -20.71
C TYR A 65 -13.79 -40.47 -21.91
N SER A 66 -14.92 -41.19 -21.80
CA SER A 66 -16.33 -40.92 -22.09
C SER A 66 -16.74 -40.13 -23.34
N SER A 67 -17.58 -40.82 -24.11
CA SER A 67 -18.45 -40.47 -25.23
C SER A 67 -19.37 -39.24 -25.11
N THR A 68 -19.06 -38.26 -24.25
CA THR A 68 -19.95 -37.12 -23.96
C THR A 68 -19.57 -35.80 -24.65
N VAL A 69 -18.48 -35.77 -25.43
CA VAL A 69 -18.13 -34.60 -26.28
C VAL A 69 -18.48 -34.89 -27.75
N LYS A 70 -19.73 -35.29 -28.00
CA LYS A 70 -20.32 -35.26 -29.36
C LYS A 70 -21.15 -33.99 -29.52
N GLN A 71 -20.49 -32.84 -29.60
CA GLN A 71 -21.03 -31.64 -30.24
C GLN A 71 -19.84 -30.81 -30.74
N LEU A 72 -19.83 -30.51 -32.04
CA LEU A 72 -18.88 -29.62 -32.73
C LEU A 72 -19.03 -28.20 -32.16
N GLY A 73 -18.50 -27.97 -30.97
CA GLY A 73 -18.43 -26.65 -30.37
C GLY A 73 -17.44 -25.75 -31.10
N PRO A 74 -17.57 -24.41 -30.95
CA PRO A 74 -16.62 -23.45 -31.50
C PRO A 74 -15.18 -23.76 -31.06
N VAL A 75 -14.28 -23.99 -32.01
CA VAL A 75 -12.86 -24.29 -31.76
C VAL A 75 -12.04 -23.01 -31.90
N VAL A 76 -11.07 -22.81 -30.99
CA VAL A 76 -10.06 -21.74 -31.09
C VAL A 76 -9.27 -21.89 -32.40
N PRO A 77 -9.02 -20.79 -33.14
CA PRO A 77 -8.26 -20.81 -34.38
C PRO A 77 -6.88 -21.48 -34.21
N GLY A 78 -6.44 -22.23 -35.22
CA GLY A 78 -5.11 -22.87 -35.27
C GLY A 78 -4.01 -21.87 -35.57
N VAL A 79 -3.78 -20.91 -34.67
CA VAL A 79 -2.82 -19.81 -34.84
C VAL A 79 -1.85 -19.78 -33.67
N GLY A 80 -0.55 -19.58 -33.95
CA GLY A 80 0.50 -19.64 -32.92
C GLY A 80 0.59 -21.05 -32.33
N ALA A 81 0.78 -21.18 -31.02
CA ALA A 81 0.97 -22.49 -30.38
C ALA A 81 -0.24 -23.43 -30.51
N ALA A 82 -1.45 -22.88 -30.70
CA ALA A 82 -2.65 -23.67 -30.91
C ALA A 82 -2.61 -24.48 -32.23
N GLN A 83 -1.78 -24.08 -33.21
CA GLN A 83 -1.64 -24.81 -34.47
C GLN A 83 -1.05 -26.23 -34.30
N TYR A 84 -0.34 -26.46 -33.19
CA TYR A 84 0.27 -27.75 -32.87
C TYR A 84 -0.59 -28.64 -31.96
N LEU A 85 -1.73 -28.14 -31.47
CA LEU A 85 -2.65 -28.93 -30.66
C LEU A 85 -3.54 -29.83 -31.52
N GLN A 86 -3.78 -31.06 -31.04
CA GLN A 86 -4.78 -31.96 -31.63
C GLN A 86 -6.21 -31.43 -31.40
N ILE A 87 -7.16 -31.81 -32.26
CA ILE A 87 -8.55 -31.32 -32.25
C ILE A 87 -9.22 -31.47 -30.85
N PRO A 88 -9.13 -32.62 -30.15
CA PRO A 88 -9.72 -32.77 -28.82
C PRO A 88 -9.14 -31.79 -27.79
N VAL A 89 -7.83 -31.55 -27.86
CA VAL A 89 -7.13 -30.62 -26.95
C VAL A 89 -7.46 -29.17 -27.27
N ARG A 90 -7.64 -28.82 -28.55
CA ARG A 90 -8.14 -27.49 -28.93
C ARG A 90 -9.56 -27.26 -28.43
N GLN A 91 -10.42 -28.28 -28.46
CA GLN A 91 -11.77 -28.18 -27.89
C GLN A 91 -11.74 -27.98 -26.38
N GLN A 92 -10.88 -28.71 -25.65
CA GLN A 92 -10.66 -28.49 -24.22
C GLN A 92 -10.08 -27.10 -23.93
N PHE A 93 -9.15 -26.60 -24.74
CA PHE A 93 -8.62 -25.25 -24.62
C PHE A 93 -9.70 -24.18 -24.89
N SER A 94 -10.57 -24.44 -25.85
CA SER A 94 -11.74 -23.59 -26.15
C SER A 94 -12.73 -23.58 -24.99
N ALA A 95 -12.98 -24.76 -24.40
CA ALA A 95 -13.79 -24.90 -23.20
C ALA A 95 -13.16 -24.19 -22.00
N TYR A 96 -11.83 -24.27 -21.82
CA TYR A 96 -11.10 -23.52 -20.80
C TYR A 96 -11.27 -22.00 -20.99
N ILE A 97 -11.13 -21.50 -22.22
CA ILE A 97 -11.34 -20.08 -22.51
C ILE A 97 -12.78 -19.68 -22.21
N SER A 98 -13.76 -20.45 -22.69
CA SER A 98 -15.18 -20.19 -22.44
C SER A 98 -15.55 -20.23 -20.95
N ASN A 99 -15.06 -21.23 -20.23
CA ASN A 99 -15.40 -21.49 -18.83
C ASN A 99 -14.60 -20.64 -17.84
N SER A 100 -13.48 -20.05 -18.26
CA SER A 100 -12.71 -19.16 -17.40
C SER A 100 -12.97 -17.71 -17.78
N PHE A 101 -12.92 -17.36 -19.07
CA PHE A 101 -12.95 -15.97 -19.52
C PHE A 101 -14.28 -15.55 -20.17
N GLY A 102 -15.25 -16.47 -20.25
CA GLY A 102 -16.61 -16.21 -20.74
C GLY A 102 -16.80 -16.45 -22.24
N LYS A 103 -18.05 -16.79 -22.62
CA LYS A 103 -18.44 -17.08 -24.01
C LYS A 103 -18.23 -15.89 -24.96
N GLN A 104 -18.40 -14.65 -24.48
CA GLN A 104 -18.18 -13.44 -25.27
C GLN A 104 -16.73 -13.29 -25.72
N GLN A 105 -15.77 -13.66 -24.87
CA GLN A 105 -14.35 -13.52 -25.21
C GLN A 105 -13.91 -14.56 -26.25
N LEU A 106 -14.50 -15.77 -26.20
CA LEU A 106 -14.34 -16.77 -27.25
C LEU A 106 -14.93 -16.29 -28.58
N ALA A 107 -16.14 -15.68 -28.55
CA ALA A 107 -16.76 -15.11 -29.74
C ALA A 107 -15.95 -13.94 -30.32
N GLN A 108 -15.37 -13.07 -29.48
CA GLN A 108 -14.49 -11.99 -29.91
C GLN A 108 -13.17 -12.50 -30.51
N LEU A 109 -12.61 -13.61 -30.02
CA LEU A 109 -11.46 -14.26 -30.64
C LEU A 109 -11.77 -14.77 -32.06
N GLN A 110 -12.95 -15.35 -32.23
CA GLN A 110 -13.40 -15.86 -33.52
C GLN A 110 -13.74 -14.73 -34.50
N GLN A 111 -14.42 -13.68 -34.03
CA GLN A 111 -14.73 -12.50 -34.84
C GLN A 111 -13.49 -11.65 -35.14
N GLY A 112 -12.56 -11.52 -34.18
CA GLY A 112 -11.32 -10.76 -34.33
C GLY A 112 -10.41 -11.32 -35.42
N MET A 113 -10.43 -12.63 -35.65
CA MET A 113 -9.76 -13.25 -36.81
C MET A 113 -10.41 -12.88 -38.15
N ASN A 114 -11.73 -12.71 -38.17
CA ASN A 114 -12.47 -12.39 -39.39
C ASN A 114 -12.42 -10.90 -39.72
N LEU A 115 -12.29 -10.02 -38.71
CA LEU A 115 -12.34 -8.56 -38.87
C LEU A 115 -10.97 -7.86 -38.77
N ALA A 116 -10.00 -8.41 -38.04
CA ALA A 116 -8.70 -7.80 -37.86
C ALA A 116 -7.59 -8.66 -38.48
N LYS A 117 -6.92 -8.15 -39.52
CA LYS A 117 -5.69 -8.74 -40.10
C LYS A 117 -4.49 -8.76 -39.12
N ASP A 118 -4.67 -8.35 -37.86
CA ASP A 118 -3.62 -8.29 -36.84
C ASP A 118 -3.40 -9.65 -36.16
N SER A 119 -2.89 -10.61 -36.95
CA SER A 119 -2.62 -11.99 -36.51
C SER A 119 -1.64 -12.06 -35.33
N ASN A 120 -0.81 -11.04 -35.13
CA ASN A 120 0.20 -11.01 -34.07
C ASN A 120 -0.41 -10.82 -32.67
N ARG A 121 -1.42 -9.96 -32.53
CA ARG A 121 -2.14 -9.79 -31.25
C ARG A 121 -2.90 -11.06 -30.85
N VAL A 122 -3.54 -11.71 -31.82
CA VAL A 122 -4.26 -12.97 -31.60
C VAL A 122 -3.28 -14.09 -31.21
N LYS A 123 -2.13 -14.19 -31.90
CA LYS A 123 -1.03 -15.12 -31.53
C LYS A 123 -0.57 -14.91 -30.09
N GLN A 124 -0.27 -13.67 -29.71
CA GLN A 124 0.19 -13.36 -28.35
C GLN A 124 -0.86 -13.71 -27.28
N TYR A 125 -2.14 -13.41 -27.56
CA TYR A 125 -3.23 -13.79 -26.67
C TYR A 125 -3.36 -15.31 -26.51
N ILE A 126 -3.42 -16.05 -27.62
CA ILE A 126 -3.54 -17.52 -27.62
C ILE A 126 -2.36 -18.13 -26.86
N ASN A 127 -1.13 -17.71 -27.18
CA ASN A 127 0.08 -18.18 -26.54
C ASN A 127 0.07 -17.92 -25.02
N GLY A 128 -0.33 -16.71 -24.59
CA GLY A 128 -0.45 -16.39 -23.17
C GLY A 128 -1.48 -17.26 -22.44
N LYS A 129 -2.64 -17.51 -23.06
CA LYS A 129 -3.69 -18.36 -22.48
C LYS A 129 -3.33 -19.85 -22.50
N LEU A 130 -2.59 -20.32 -23.51
CA LEU A 130 -2.11 -21.70 -23.58
C LEU A 130 -1.18 -22.04 -22.42
N ARG A 131 -0.30 -21.11 -22.02
CA ARG A 131 0.56 -21.30 -20.83
C ARG A 131 -0.24 -21.48 -19.56
N GLY A 132 -1.30 -20.68 -19.39
CA GLY A 132 -2.23 -20.84 -18.27
C GLY A 132 -2.90 -22.22 -18.30
N PHE A 133 -3.37 -22.66 -19.47
CA PHE A 133 -3.96 -23.99 -19.65
C PHE A 133 -2.98 -25.13 -19.36
N TYR A 134 -1.72 -25.01 -19.79
CA TYR A 134 -0.65 -25.95 -19.48
C TYR A 134 -0.38 -26.07 -17.98
N ALA A 135 -0.40 -24.93 -17.27
CA ALA A 135 -0.17 -24.87 -15.83
C ALA A 135 -1.35 -25.36 -14.98
N LEU A 136 -2.53 -25.56 -15.57
CA LEU A 136 -3.74 -25.97 -14.86
C LEU A 136 -3.59 -27.39 -14.29
N ARG A 137 -3.84 -27.56 -12.98
CA ARG A 137 -3.69 -28.85 -12.29
C ARG A 137 -4.86 -29.83 -12.54
N ASN A 138 -6.09 -29.35 -12.70
CA ASN A 138 -7.31 -30.15 -12.92
C ASN A 138 -8.34 -29.37 -13.78
N ASP A 139 -9.14 -30.08 -14.59
CA ASP A 139 -10.06 -29.52 -15.61
C ASP A 139 -11.35 -28.85 -15.07
N ALA A 140 -11.48 -28.60 -13.76
CA ALA A 140 -12.73 -28.15 -13.16
C ALA A 140 -12.66 -26.76 -12.46
N GLY A 141 -13.39 -25.81 -13.06
CA GLY A 141 -14.21 -24.77 -12.40
C GLY A 141 -13.50 -23.69 -11.59
N ILE A 142 -12.61 -22.89 -12.20
CA ILE A 142 -12.07 -21.67 -11.55
C ILE A 142 -13.20 -20.75 -11.09
N ASP A 143 -14.25 -20.63 -11.90
CA ASP A 143 -15.46 -19.88 -11.59
C ASP A 143 -16.19 -20.42 -10.36
N GLN A 144 -16.17 -21.74 -10.13
CA GLN A 144 -16.77 -22.34 -8.94
C GLN A 144 -15.99 -21.97 -7.68
N LEU A 145 -14.66 -21.86 -7.72
CA LEU A 145 -13.87 -21.38 -6.58
C LEU A 145 -14.03 -19.87 -6.35
N LEU A 146 -14.05 -19.08 -7.42
CA LEU A 146 -14.34 -17.65 -7.31
C LEU A 146 -15.76 -17.43 -6.77
N ALA A 147 -16.71 -18.31 -7.07
CA ALA A 147 -18.05 -18.30 -6.48
C ALA A 147 -18.07 -18.83 -5.03
N LYS A 148 -17.33 -19.90 -4.73
CA LYS A 148 -17.25 -20.57 -3.42
C LYS A 148 -16.47 -19.71 -2.44
N GLY A 149 -17.16 -18.75 -1.86
CA GLY A 149 -16.62 -17.76 -0.94
C GLY A 149 -16.60 -16.34 -1.49
N ALA A 150 -17.22 -16.10 -2.65
CA ALA A 150 -17.44 -14.75 -3.19
C ALA A 150 -18.04 -13.81 -2.13
N TYR A 151 -18.90 -14.38 -1.28
CA TYR A 151 -19.51 -13.72 -0.15
C TYR A 151 -19.09 -14.43 1.14
N LYS A 152 -18.50 -13.68 2.06
CA LYS A 152 -18.17 -14.12 3.41
C LYS A 152 -18.31 -12.89 4.31
N ASN A 153 -18.92 -13.03 5.46
CA ASN A 153 -18.86 -12.02 6.51
C ASN A 153 -17.92 -12.56 7.60
N ASP A 154 -17.01 -11.72 8.07
CA ASP A 154 -16.13 -12.01 9.20
C ASP A 154 -16.20 -10.83 10.19
N LEU A 155 -17.25 -10.84 11.01
CA LEU A 155 -17.43 -9.86 12.07
C LEU A 155 -16.17 -9.89 12.96
N LYS A 156 -15.48 -8.76 13.10
CA LYS A 156 -14.23 -8.67 13.89
C LYS A 156 -14.50 -8.32 15.34
N GLY A 157 -15.48 -7.45 15.57
CA GLY A 157 -15.91 -7.13 16.91
C GLY A 157 -17.14 -6.24 16.96
N LEU A 158 -17.86 -6.37 18.06
CA LEU A 158 -18.98 -5.51 18.41
C LEU A 158 -18.76 -5.06 19.85
N THR A 159 -18.75 -3.75 20.07
CA THR A 159 -18.70 -3.15 21.40
C THR A 159 -19.97 -2.32 21.59
N LEU A 160 -20.74 -2.66 22.62
CA LEU A 160 -21.92 -1.91 23.03
C LEU A 160 -21.72 -1.52 24.49
N GLY A 161 -21.99 -0.27 24.82
CA GLY A 161 -21.98 0.18 26.19
C GLY A 161 -23.03 1.23 26.46
N GLY A 162 -23.43 1.29 27.72
CA GLY A 162 -24.28 2.33 28.26
C GLY A 162 -23.51 3.07 29.34
N PHE A 163 -23.61 4.39 29.34
CA PHE A 163 -23.05 5.22 30.40
C PHE A 163 -24.13 6.14 30.95
N ILE A 164 -24.06 6.37 32.26
CA ILE A 164 -24.76 7.44 32.94
C ILE A 164 -23.69 8.20 33.73
N ASP A 165 -23.58 9.49 33.46
CA ASP A 165 -22.58 10.37 34.04
C ASP A 165 -23.22 11.73 34.34
N ASN A 166 -23.31 12.10 35.61
CA ASN A 166 -23.84 13.40 36.01
C ASN A 166 -22.75 14.49 36.09
N ASN A 167 -21.58 14.27 35.49
CA ASN A 167 -20.50 15.24 35.44
C ASN A 167 -20.75 16.28 34.32
N PRO A 168 -20.86 17.60 34.59
CA PRO A 168 -21.31 18.59 33.58
C PRO A 168 -20.33 18.88 32.45
N GLY A 169 -19.06 18.49 32.62
CA GLY A 169 -18.07 18.52 31.55
C GLY A 169 -18.29 17.42 30.51
N ASN A 170 -19.16 16.43 30.81
CA ASN A 170 -19.54 15.40 29.88
C ASN A 170 -20.73 15.88 29.03
N SER A 171 -20.65 15.69 27.71
CA SER A 171 -21.67 16.18 26.79
C SER A 171 -22.98 15.40 26.89
N GLY A 172 -23.02 14.25 27.59
CA GLY A 172 -24.24 13.48 27.83
C GLY A 172 -24.40 12.99 29.27
N VAL A 173 -25.60 13.16 29.84
CA VAL A 173 -26.01 12.64 31.16
C VAL A 173 -26.17 11.12 31.11
N ALA A 174 -26.72 10.63 30.01
CA ALA A 174 -26.89 9.22 29.73
C ALA A 174 -26.73 9.00 28.24
N GLY A 175 -26.06 7.92 27.85
CA GLY A 175 -25.83 7.61 26.46
C GLY A 175 -25.50 6.16 26.20
N ILE A 176 -25.54 5.82 24.92
CA ILE A 176 -25.19 4.53 24.37
C ILE A 176 -24.02 4.75 23.41
N ASN A 177 -22.94 4.00 23.58
CA ASN A 177 -21.89 3.88 22.60
C ASN A 177 -22.01 2.53 21.89
N ALA A 178 -21.98 2.57 20.56
CA ALA A 178 -21.98 1.38 19.73
C ALA A 178 -20.83 1.45 18.75
N ARG A 179 -19.98 0.43 18.74
CA ARG A 179 -18.88 0.29 17.80
C ARG A 179 -18.93 -1.08 17.15
N LEU A 180 -18.99 -1.09 15.83
CA LEU A 180 -19.00 -2.29 14.99
C LEU A 180 -17.76 -2.25 14.11
N ASP A 181 -16.95 -3.29 14.18
CA ASP A 181 -15.83 -3.54 13.28
C ASP A 181 -16.11 -4.89 12.57
N ASP A 182 -16.30 -4.87 11.25
CA ASP A 182 -16.63 -6.04 10.43
C ASP A 182 -15.69 -6.11 9.21
N GLN A 183 -15.47 -7.30 8.67
CA GLN A 183 -14.84 -7.51 7.38
C GLN A 183 -15.75 -8.33 6.48
N VAL A 184 -16.43 -7.65 5.56
CA VAL A 184 -17.33 -8.28 4.59
C VAL A 184 -16.60 -8.49 3.28
N MET A 185 -16.73 -9.67 2.73
CA MET A 185 -16.25 -10.04 1.41
C MET A 185 -17.40 -9.99 0.42
N ILE A 186 -17.24 -9.21 -0.64
CA ILE A 186 -18.23 -9.07 -1.71
C ILE A 186 -17.53 -9.37 -3.03
N LYS A 187 -17.94 -10.44 -3.73
CA LYS A 187 -17.30 -10.92 -4.96
C LYS A 187 -15.77 -11.09 -4.82
N ASN A 188 -15.34 -11.70 -3.71
CA ASN A 188 -13.94 -11.87 -3.29
C ASN A 188 -13.18 -10.58 -2.93
N ILE A 189 -13.84 -9.42 -2.93
CA ILE A 189 -13.22 -8.15 -2.51
C ILE A 189 -13.45 -7.98 -1.01
N PRO A 190 -12.39 -7.98 -0.17
CA PRO A 190 -12.51 -7.75 1.26
C PRO A 190 -12.71 -6.25 1.54
N ILE A 191 -13.78 -5.93 2.25
CA ILE A 191 -14.18 -4.59 2.66
C ILE A 191 -14.28 -4.60 4.18
N ASN A 192 -13.43 -3.83 4.85
CA ASN A 192 -13.58 -3.56 6.27
C ASN A 192 -14.66 -2.49 6.46
N ILE A 193 -15.53 -2.71 7.43
CA ILE A 193 -16.60 -1.81 7.82
C ILE A 193 -16.32 -1.38 9.26
N GLY A 194 -16.17 -0.08 9.49
CA GLY A 194 -16.08 0.52 10.81
C GLY A 194 -17.27 1.43 11.02
N TYR A 195 -18.05 1.18 12.06
CA TYR A 195 -19.12 2.07 12.50
C TYR A 195 -18.91 2.39 13.97
N SER A 196 -19.00 3.67 14.33
CA SER A 196 -18.94 4.14 15.69
C SER A 196 -20.04 5.16 15.90
N ASN A 197 -20.89 4.93 16.88
CA ASN A 197 -21.95 5.82 17.26
C ASN A 197 -21.87 6.14 18.74
N ILE A 198 -22.05 7.42 19.06
CA ILE A 198 -22.31 7.88 20.41
C ILE A 198 -23.65 8.61 20.34
N SER A 199 -24.63 8.07 21.05
CA SER A 199 -25.94 8.68 21.20
C SER A 199 -26.20 8.98 22.67
N GLY A 200 -26.83 10.11 23.01
CA GLY A 200 -27.12 10.41 24.41
C GLY A 200 -27.91 11.70 24.61
N ARG A 201 -28.36 11.94 25.83
CA ARG A 201 -29.05 13.17 26.23
C ARG A 201 -28.06 14.15 26.83
N SER A 202 -28.01 15.38 26.32
CA SER A 202 -27.17 16.44 26.87
C SER A 202 -27.73 16.98 28.19
N VAL A 203 -26.85 17.53 29.03
CA VAL A 203 -27.25 18.30 30.22
C VAL A 203 -27.84 19.67 29.81
N TRP A 204 -27.49 20.15 28.62
CA TRP A 204 -27.74 21.51 28.15
C TRP A 204 -28.85 21.61 27.09
N ASP A 205 -29.24 20.48 26.50
CA ASP A 205 -30.25 20.40 25.44
C ASP A 205 -30.99 19.06 25.54
N ASN A 206 -32.32 19.08 25.42
CA ASN A 206 -33.14 17.86 25.38
C ASN A 206 -32.97 17.11 24.04
N ASP A 207 -32.34 17.75 23.05
CA ASP A 207 -31.97 17.10 21.79
C ASP A 207 -30.96 15.96 22.03
N MET A 208 -31.22 14.79 21.44
CA MET A 208 -30.27 13.68 21.47
C MET A 208 -29.00 14.05 20.71
N ILE A 209 -27.85 14.09 21.39
CA ILE A 209 -26.55 14.11 20.72
C ILE A 209 -26.44 12.77 20.00
N ASN A 210 -26.43 12.78 18.67
CA ASN A 210 -26.22 11.58 17.86
C ASN A 210 -25.04 11.84 16.91
N GLN A 211 -23.87 11.31 17.25
CA GLN A 211 -22.68 11.37 16.42
C GLN A 211 -22.35 9.98 15.90
N SER A 212 -22.56 9.75 14.60
CA SER A 212 -22.18 8.52 13.93
C SER A 212 -21.00 8.77 12.98
N LEU A 213 -19.96 7.97 13.12
CA LEU A 213 -18.86 7.85 12.17
C LEU A 213 -18.98 6.50 11.49
N PHE A 214 -18.88 6.51 10.17
CA PHE A 214 -18.99 5.32 9.35
C PHE A 214 -17.83 5.30 8.35
N LYS A 215 -17.15 4.16 8.19
CA LYS A 215 -16.01 3.98 7.27
C LYS A 215 -16.07 2.61 6.60
N PHE A 216 -16.01 2.57 5.27
CA PHE A 216 -15.61 1.38 4.49
C PHE A 216 -14.14 1.53 4.09
N SER A 217 -13.34 0.47 4.20
CA SER A 217 -11.98 0.43 3.64
C SER A 217 -11.67 -0.88 2.94
N PHE A 218 -11.07 -0.80 1.75
CA PHE A 218 -10.59 -1.96 1.00
C PHE A 218 -9.27 -2.50 1.57
N ASP A 219 -9.19 -3.82 1.74
CA ASP A 219 -7.99 -4.51 2.22
C ASP A 219 -7.24 -5.18 1.06
N LYS A 220 -6.27 -4.47 0.48
CA LYS A 220 -5.48 -4.97 -0.66
C LYS A 220 -4.68 -6.22 -0.31
N GLU A 221 -4.08 -6.28 0.89
CA GLU A 221 -3.24 -7.40 1.30
C GLU A 221 -4.06 -8.68 1.44
N ALA A 222 -5.22 -8.60 2.12
CA ALA A 222 -6.15 -9.72 2.21
C ALA A 222 -6.66 -10.15 0.82
N TYR A 223 -6.89 -9.19 -0.08
CA TYR A 223 -7.34 -9.45 -1.45
C TYR A 223 -6.30 -10.21 -2.28
N VAL A 224 -5.05 -9.71 -2.30
CA VAL A 224 -3.93 -10.34 -3.01
C VAL A 224 -3.62 -11.71 -2.43
N LYS A 225 -3.57 -11.84 -1.09
CA LYS A 225 -3.31 -13.13 -0.41
C LYS A 225 -4.34 -14.18 -0.81
N ARG A 226 -5.62 -13.82 -0.84
CA ARG A 226 -6.70 -14.73 -1.22
C ARG A 226 -6.62 -15.14 -2.67
N LEU A 227 -6.50 -14.18 -3.59
CA LEU A 227 -6.40 -14.48 -5.02
C LEU A 227 -5.14 -15.29 -5.33
N ASN A 228 -4.03 -15.01 -4.65
CA ASN A 228 -2.82 -15.81 -4.77
C ASN A 228 -3.03 -17.24 -4.26
N GLY A 229 -3.76 -17.45 -3.16
CA GLY A 229 -4.13 -18.79 -2.69
C GLY A 229 -4.92 -19.58 -3.74
N ILE A 230 -5.88 -18.93 -4.44
CA ILE A 230 -6.62 -19.55 -5.54
C ILE A 230 -5.68 -19.92 -6.70
N VAL A 231 -4.74 -19.03 -7.03
CA VAL A 231 -3.73 -19.29 -8.07
C VAL A 231 -2.86 -20.49 -7.70
N GLU A 232 -2.32 -20.55 -6.48
CA GLU A 232 -1.46 -21.63 -6.00
C GLU A 232 -2.18 -22.97 -5.88
N GLU A 233 -3.48 -22.95 -5.59
CA GLU A 233 -4.32 -24.15 -5.54
C GLU A 233 -4.52 -24.74 -6.95
N LYS A 234 -4.89 -23.90 -7.93
CA LYS A 234 -5.32 -24.35 -9.28
C LYS A 234 -4.22 -24.41 -10.32
N TYR A 235 -3.18 -23.60 -10.19
CA TYR A 235 -2.09 -23.51 -11.15
C TYR A 235 -0.77 -23.97 -10.54
N ASN A 236 -0.04 -24.79 -11.29
CA ASN A 236 1.35 -25.07 -10.99
C ASN A 236 2.22 -23.97 -11.60
N LEU A 237 2.62 -23.00 -10.77
CA LEU A 237 3.44 -21.86 -11.22
C LEU A 237 4.76 -22.29 -11.85
N LYS A 238 5.37 -23.41 -11.42
CA LYS A 238 6.57 -23.97 -12.08
C LYS A 238 6.30 -24.36 -13.53
N LYS A 239 5.15 -24.99 -13.80
CA LYS A 239 4.71 -25.33 -15.16
C LYS A 239 4.39 -24.09 -16.00
N TYR A 240 3.81 -23.06 -15.38
CA TYR A 240 3.53 -21.79 -16.06
C TYR A 240 4.82 -21.13 -16.58
N PHE A 241 5.89 -21.19 -15.79
CA PHE A 241 7.22 -20.73 -16.18
C PHE A 241 8.01 -21.75 -17.03
N LEU A 242 7.42 -22.90 -17.37
CA LEU A 242 8.02 -23.98 -18.16
C LEU A 242 9.25 -24.64 -17.51
N ASP A 243 9.36 -24.56 -16.18
CA ASP A 243 10.47 -25.15 -15.42
C ASP A 243 10.46 -26.68 -15.48
N ASP A 244 9.31 -27.29 -15.76
CA ASP A 244 9.12 -28.74 -15.83
C ASP A 244 9.47 -29.35 -17.19
N ILE A 245 9.72 -28.54 -18.22
CA ILE A 245 10.09 -29.04 -19.55
C ILE A 245 11.59 -29.36 -19.56
N ASP A 246 11.93 -30.65 -19.63
CA ASP A 246 13.28 -31.08 -19.98
C ASP A 246 13.52 -30.91 -21.49
N ILE A 247 13.95 -29.71 -21.89
CA ILE A 247 14.23 -29.39 -23.29
C ILE A 247 15.30 -30.32 -23.88
N ALA A 248 16.26 -30.80 -23.07
CA ALA A 248 17.32 -31.67 -23.57
C ALA A 248 16.76 -33.05 -23.93
N GLY A 249 16.00 -33.66 -23.03
CA GLY A 249 15.32 -34.93 -23.28
C GLY A 249 14.27 -34.82 -24.40
N ALA A 250 13.53 -33.71 -24.45
CA ALA A 250 12.50 -33.49 -25.46
C ALA A 250 13.04 -33.22 -26.87
N VAL A 251 14.15 -32.47 -26.99
CA VAL A 251 14.88 -32.31 -28.27
C VAL A 251 15.44 -33.65 -28.72
N LYS A 252 16.00 -34.45 -27.80
CA LYS A 252 16.52 -35.78 -28.13
C LYS A 252 15.42 -36.70 -28.68
N SER A 253 14.28 -36.80 -27.98
CA SER A 253 13.12 -37.58 -28.44
C SER A 253 12.56 -37.08 -29.78
N PHE A 254 12.49 -35.75 -29.99
CA PHE A 254 12.04 -35.19 -31.27
C PHE A 254 12.98 -35.56 -32.42
N VAL A 255 14.29 -35.51 -32.18
CA VAL A 255 15.31 -35.90 -33.15
C VAL A 255 15.22 -37.39 -33.44
N ASP A 256 15.09 -38.24 -32.41
CA ASP A 256 14.94 -39.69 -32.57
C ASP A 256 13.71 -40.04 -33.43
N ASP A 257 12.54 -39.48 -33.11
CA ASP A 257 11.29 -39.73 -33.85
C ASP A 257 11.39 -39.30 -35.31
N ARG A 258 11.99 -38.11 -35.56
CA ARG A 258 12.11 -37.57 -36.92
C ARG A 258 13.18 -38.28 -37.72
N LEU A 259 14.30 -38.65 -37.10
CA LEU A 259 15.36 -39.42 -37.72
C LEU A 259 14.86 -40.83 -38.08
N ALA A 260 14.09 -41.48 -37.20
CA ALA A 260 13.44 -42.75 -37.49
C ALA A 260 12.48 -42.64 -38.69
N SER A 261 11.70 -41.56 -38.78
CA SER A 261 10.83 -41.30 -39.94
C SER A 261 11.60 -41.07 -41.24
N ILE A 262 12.75 -40.37 -41.19
CA ILE A 262 13.65 -40.18 -42.33
C ILE A 262 14.23 -41.53 -42.77
N GLN A 263 14.68 -42.35 -41.82
CA GLN A 263 15.22 -43.68 -42.07
C GLN A 263 14.18 -44.69 -42.60
N GLN A 264 12.91 -44.50 -42.28
CA GLN A 264 11.79 -45.29 -42.83
C GLN A 264 11.36 -44.85 -44.24
N THR A 265 11.68 -43.62 -44.67
CA THR A 265 11.32 -43.09 -46.00
C THR A 265 12.44 -43.23 -47.03
N ILE A 266 13.46 -44.05 -46.74
CA ILE A 266 14.52 -44.36 -47.70
C ILE A 266 13.95 -45.29 -48.79
N PRO A 267 14.18 -45.02 -50.08
CA PRO A 267 13.73 -45.87 -51.18
C PRO A 267 14.21 -47.32 -51.04
N ASP A 268 13.53 -48.26 -51.70
CA ASP A 268 13.86 -49.69 -51.69
C ASP A 268 15.23 -49.94 -52.36
N ILE A 269 16.28 -49.80 -51.56
CA ILE A 269 17.69 -50.10 -51.85
C ILE A 269 18.05 -51.44 -51.19
N GLY A 270 19.13 -52.08 -51.63
CA GLY A 270 19.55 -53.38 -51.11
C GLY A 270 19.61 -53.43 -49.57
N ALA A 271 19.33 -54.62 -49.01
CA ALA A 271 19.31 -54.86 -47.57
C ALA A 271 20.55 -54.33 -46.80
N PRO A 272 21.81 -54.48 -47.29
CA PRO A 272 22.97 -53.95 -46.59
C PRO A 272 23.05 -52.42 -46.60
N GLN A 273 22.64 -51.76 -47.69
CA GLN A 273 22.64 -50.30 -47.78
C GLN A 273 21.54 -49.69 -46.90
N ALA A 274 20.35 -50.30 -46.86
CA ALA A 274 19.26 -49.87 -46.00
C ALA A 274 19.62 -49.98 -44.50
N ALA A 275 20.34 -51.04 -44.10
CA ALA A 275 20.86 -51.19 -42.75
C ALA A 275 21.94 -50.15 -42.42
N ALA A 276 22.82 -49.83 -43.39
CA ALA A 276 23.86 -48.83 -43.22
C ALA A 276 23.29 -47.42 -42.97
N PHE A 277 22.23 -47.00 -43.68
CA PHE A 277 21.58 -45.71 -43.41
C PHE A 277 20.87 -45.65 -42.06
N LYS A 278 20.29 -46.77 -41.58
CA LYS A 278 19.65 -46.85 -40.26
C LYS A 278 20.67 -46.72 -39.12
N ALA A 279 21.89 -47.24 -39.30
CA ALA A 279 22.94 -47.19 -38.30
C ALA A 279 23.82 -45.92 -38.37
N LEU A 280 23.71 -45.13 -39.44
CA LEU A 280 24.64 -44.04 -39.75
C LEU A 280 24.61 -42.90 -38.72
N LEU A 281 23.42 -42.48 -38.28
CA LEU A 281 23.24 -41.32 -37.43
C LEU A 281 22.37 -41.68 -36.23
N SER A 282 22.75 -41.17 -35.06
CA SER A 282 21.94 -41.16 -33.84
C SER A 282 21.49 -39.73 -33.55
N SER A 283 20.55 -39.55 -32.62
CA SER A 283 20.16 -38.21 -32.16
C SER A 283 21.34 -37.38 -31.67
N ASP A 284 22.31 -38.01 -31.00
CA ASP A 284 23.46 -37.32 -30.45
C ASP A 284 24.38 -36.81 -31.58
N HIS A 285 24.51 -37.55 -32.69
CA HIS A 285 25.23 -37.11 -33.88
C HIS A 285 24.57 -35.91 -34.55
N ILE A 286 23.24 -35.88 -34.66
CA ILE A 286 22.52 -34.72 -35.22
C ILE A 286 22.73 -33.46 -34.38
N ILE A 287 22.74 -33.61 -33.04
CA ILE A 287 22.87 -32.51 -32.08
C ILE A 287 24.31 -31.98 -32.00
N GLN A 288 25.32 -32.85 -32.07
CA GLN A 288 26.72 -32.49 -31.78
C GLN A 288 27.59 -32.20 -33.00
N LEU A 289 27.40 -32.95 -34.09
CA LEU A 289 28.24 -32.79 -35.28
C LEU A 289 27.90 -31.46 -35.98
N ASP A 290 28.66 -31.03 -36.97
CA ASP A 290 28.24 -30.01 -37.94
C ASP A 290 27.70 -30.66 -39.23
N SER A 291 27.33 -29.86 -40.24
CA SER A 291 26.81 -30.41 -41.50
C SER A 291 27.89 -31.09 -42.34
N LEU A 292 29.15 -30.65 -42.24
CA LEU A 292 30.28 -31.24 -42.97
C LEU A 292 30.69 -32.58 -42.39
N GLN A 293 30.68 -32.70 -41.06
CA GLN A 293 30.94 -33.94 -40.34
C GLN A 293 29.87 -35.00 -40.63
N ILE A 294 28.58 -34.62 -40.69
CA ILE A 294 27.51 -35.53 -41.12
C ILE A 294 27.71 -36.01 -42.57
N ARG A 295 28.12 -35.11 -43.48
CA ARG A 295 28.45 -35.48 -44.86
C ARG A 295 29.60 -36.49 -44.90
N ASN A 296 30.63 -36.26 -44.09
CA ASN A 296 31.80 -37.11 -44.02
C ASN A 296 31.46 -38.50 -43.46
N GLU A 297 30.63 -38.61 -42.43
CA GLU A 297 30.14 -39.90 -41.92
C GLU A 297 29.45 -40.73 -43.02
N LEU A 298 28.72 -40.05 -43.91
CA LEU A 298 28.02 -40.70 -45.02
C LEU A 298 28.98 -41.17 -46.12
N LEU A 299 30.03 -40.40 -46.41
CA LEU A 299 31.08 -40.72 -47.39
C LEU A 299 32.04 -41.80 -46.92
N HIS A 300 32.32 -41.89 -45.62
CA HIS A 300 33.24 -42.86 -45.04
C HIS A 300 32.58 -44.20 -44.71
N ASN A 301 31.28 -44.37 -44.96
CA ASN A 301 30.60 -45.64 -44.72
C ASN A 301 30.88 -46.62 -45.89
N PRO A 302 31.67 -47.68 -45.68
CA PRO A 302 32.08 -48.59 -46.74
C PRO A 302 30.92 -49.35 -47.36
N ALA A 303 29.81 -49.53 -46.63
CA ALA A 303 28.61 -50.21 -47.12
C ALA A 303 27.81 -49.38 -48.13
N LEU A 304 28.03 -48.06 -48.19
CA LEU A 304 27.35 -47.16 -49.13
C LEU A 304 28.16 -46.92 -50.42
N SER A 305 29.49 -47.10 -50.38
CA SER A 305 30.39 -46.94 -51.53
C SER A 305 30.15 -45.62 -52.30
N LEU A 306 29.99 -44.51 -51.57
CA LEU A 306 29.70 -43.18 -52.14
C LEU A 306 30.97 -42.36 -52.31
N THR A 307 31.06 -41.60 -53.40
CA THR A 307 32.13 -40.62 -53.61
C THR A 307 31.63 -39.19 -53.39
N GLU A 308 32.54 -38.23 -53.23
CA GLU A 308 32.14 -36.83 -53.06
C GLU A 308 31.36 -36.28 -54.26
N ALA A 309 31.69 -36.75 -55.47
CA ALA A 309 30.99 -36.43 -56.71
C ALA A 309 29.54 -36.93 -56.72
N ASP A 310 29.25 -38.05 -56.05
CA ASP A 310 27.89 -38.59 -55.92
C ASP A 310 26.99 -37.74 -55.03
N LEU A 311 27.52 -36.78 -54.28
CA LEU A 311 26.73 -35.84 -53.47
C LEU A 311 26.63 -34.45 -54.10
N ASP A 312 27.26 -34.21 -55.26
CA ASP A 312 27.24 -32.92 -55.95
C ASP A 312 25.87 -32.67 -56.65
N PRO A 313 25.22 -31.51 -56.44
CA PRO A 313 23.96 -31.14 -57.11
C PRO A 313 24.02 -31.11 -58.64
N GLN A 314 25.17 -30.85 -59.25
CA GLN A 314 25.35 -30.83 -60.70
C GLN A 314 25.40 -32.25 -61.26
N VAL A 315 26.10 -33.15 -60.58
CA VAL A 315 26.14 -34.59 -60.89
C VAL A 315 24.76 -35.22 -60.68
N ALA A 316 23.97 -34.72 -59.72
CA ALA A 316 22.62 -35.17 -59.45
C ALA A 316 21.66 -34.97 -60.63
N LYS A 317 21.71 -33.80 -61.29
CA LYS A 317 20.87 -33.53 -62.47
C LYS A 317 21.20 -34.44 -63.63
N LEU A 318 22.47 -34.79 -63.82
CA LEU A 318 22.94 -35.72 -64.83
C LEU A 318 22.52 -37.16 -64.51
N GLN A 319 22.74 -37.62 -63.28
CA GLN A 319 22.38 -38.97 -62.83
C GLN A 319 20.86 -39.21 -62.80
N ASP A 320 20.06 -38.24 -62.36
CA ASP A 320 18.59 -38.33 -62.40
C ASP A 320 18.05 -38.30 -63.84
N SER A 321 18.72 -37.60 -64.75
CA SER A 321 18.37 -37.62 -66.18
C SER A 321 18.69 -38.98 -66.80
N LEU A 322 19.83 -39.59 -66.45
CA LEU A 322 20.22 -40.94 -66.87
C LEU A 322 19.25 -42.02 -66.35
N MET A 323 18.83 -41.93 -65.08
CA MET A 323 17.86 -42.86 -64.48
C MET A 323 16.48 -42.81 -65.16
N ARG A 324 16.08 -41.66 -65.72
CA ARG A 324 14.80 -41.52 -66.44
C ARG A 324 14.86 -41.99 -67.90
N HIS A 325 16.03 -41.96 -68.53
CA HIS A 325 16.19 -42.31 -69.95
C HIS A 325 16.56 -43.78 -70.18
N MET A 326 17.11 -44.47 -69.18
CA MET A 326 17.44 -45.89 -69.28
C MET A 326 16.37 -46.77 -68.60
N GLY A 327 15.26 -47.02 -69.28
CA GLY A 327 14.25 -47.97 -68.82
C GLY A 327 14.51 -49.37 -69.38
N GLY A 328 15.31 -50.21 -68.72
CA GLY A 328 15.50 -51.60 -69.21
C GLY A 328 16.42 -52.46 -68.34
N LYS A 329 15.95 -53.67 -68.01
CA LYS A 329 16.62 -54.69 -67.18
C LYS A 329 17.79 -55.33 -67.95
N ASP A 330 18.92 -54.65 -68.03
CA ASP A 330 20.15 -55.23 -68.56
C ASP A 330 21.03 -55.77 -67.42
N SER A 331 21.37 -57.07 -67.47
CA SER A 331 22.02 -57.81 -66.37
C SER A 331 23.47 -57.39 -66.10
N LEU A 332 24.09 -56.69 -67.07
CA LEU A 332 25.47 -56.20 -66.98
C LEU A 332 25.58 -54.81 -66.32
N LEU A 333 24.46 -54.08 -66.18
CA LEU A 333 24.42 -52.72 -65.61
C LEU A 333 23.89 -52.67 -64.17
N THR A 334 23.51 -53.81 -63.59
CA THR A 334 22.80 -53.89 -62.30
C THR A 334 23.59 -53.24 -61.17
N GLY A 335 24.92 -53.41 -61.12
CA GLY A 335 25.77 -52.77 -60.12
C GLY A 335 25.85 -51.24 -60.23
N GLN A 336 25.83 -50.69 -61.45
CA GLN A 336 25.81 -49.23 -61.65
C GLN A 336 24.44 -48.63 -61.29
N TRP A 337 23.36 -49.36 -61.54
CA TRP A 337 22.01 -48.97 -61.14
C TRP A 337 21.81 -48.94 -59.63
N GLU A 338 22.34 -49.95 -58.92
CA GLU A 338 22.30 -49.98 -57.46
C GLU A 338 23.12 -48.83 -56.85
N HIS A 339 24.28 -48.52 -57.44
CA HIS A 339 25.08 -47.37 -57.03
C HIS A 339 24.35 -46.04 -57.25
N LEU A 340 23.72 -45.82 -58.42
CA LEU A 340 22.93 -44.61 -58.70
C LEU A 340 21.71 -44.46 -57.78
N ARG A 341 21.02 -45.56 -57.46
CA ARG A 341 19.92 -45.56 -56.47
C ARG A 341 20.43 -45.24 -55.07
N THR A 342 21.59 -45.77 -54.68
CA THR A 342 22.22 -45.49 -53.38
C THR A 342 22.66 -44.03 -53.30
N ALA A 343 23.22 -43.46 -54.36
CA ALA A 343 23.60 -42.04 -54.45
C ALA A 343 22.37 -41.11 -54.39
N SER A 344 21.29 -41.44 -55.10
CA SER A 344 20.03 -40.67 -55.03
C SER A 344 19.39 -40.74 -53.64
N ALA A 345 19.36 -41.93 -53.02
CA ALA A 345 18.88 -42.13 -51.65
C ALA A 345 19.74 -41.36 -50.63
N ALA A 346 21.06 -41.35 -50.80
CA ALA A 346 21.99 -40.61 -49.96
C ALA A 346 21.76 -39.09 -50.00
N ARG A 347 21.50 -38.52 -51.19
CA ARG A 347 21.18 -37.10 -51.35
C ARG A 347 19.86 -36.73 -50.67
N SER A 348 18.81 -37.53 -50.92
CA SER A 348 17.50 -37.30 -50.28
C SER A 348 17.57 -37.45 -48.75
N TYR A 349 18.37 -38.40 -48.27
CA TYR A 349 18.64 -38.59 -46.84
C TYR A 349 19.37 -37.37 -46.25
N LEU A 350 20.45 -36.89 -46.88
CA LEU A 350 21.20 -35.72 -46.43
C LEU A 350 20.37 -34.44 -46.43
N GLU A 351 19.54 -34.21 -47.46
CA GLU A 351 18.66 -33.05 -47.51
C GLU A 351 17.69 -33.03 -46.33
N LYS A 352 17.04 -34.18 -46.05
CA LYS A 352 16.12 -34.33 -44.91
C LYS A 352 16.85 -34.20 -43.56
N VAL A 353 18.07 -34.73 -43.46
CA VAL A 353 18.91 -34.64 -42.25
C VAL A 353 19.39 -33.21 -42.00
N TYR A 354 19.77 -32.45 -43.03
CA TYR A 354 20.14 -31.04 -42.90
C TYR A 354 18.95 -30.17 -42.54
N GLN A 355 17.78 -30.46 -43.08
CA GLN A 355 16.55 -29.80 -42.66
C GLN A 355 16.27 -30.07 -41.18
N LEU A 356 16.37 -31.33 -40.73
CA LEU A 356 16.26 -31.69 -39.31
C LEU A 356 17.32 -30.96 -38.46
N LYS A 357 18.56 -30.85 -38.93
CA LYS A 357 19.63 -30.15 -38.21
C LYS A 357 19.39 -28.66 -38.07
N LYS A 358 18.84 -28.03 -39.10
CA LYS A 358 18.41 -26.63 -39.06
C LYS A 358 17.31 -26.44 -37.99
N ASP A 359 16.31 -27.30 -38.00
CA ASP A 359 15.21 -27.27 -37.02
C ASP A 359 15.73 -27.49 -35.57
N VAL A 360 16.72 -28.37 -35.39
CA VAL A 360 17.39 -28.61 -34.09
C VAL A 360 18.24 -27.43 -33.64
N GLY A 361 18.96 -26.77 -34.56
CA GLY A 361 19.76 -25.57 -34.28
C GLY A 361 18.91 -24.41 -33.75
N GLU A 362 17.74 -24.17 -34.36
CA GLU A 362 16.74 -23.20 -33.87
C GLU A 362 16.19 -23.60 -32.48
N GLY A 363 16.11 -24.90 -32.19
CA GLY A 363 15.75 -25.45 -30.90
C GLY A 363 16.79 -25.31 -29.79
N LEU A 364 18.06 -25.49 -30.12
CA LEU A 364 19.18 -25.32 -29.18
C LEU A 364 19.36 -23.84 -28.81
N GLN A 365 19.02 -22.91 -29.71
CA GLN A 365 18.88 -21.49 -29.35
C GLN A 365 17.75 -21.26 -28.33
N ALA A 366 16.65 -22.01 -28.42
CA ALA A 366 15.60 -22.01 -27.39
C ALA A 366 16.13 -22.49 -26.03
N LYS A 367 17.01 -23.51 -26.03
CA LYS A 367 17.69 -23.97 -24.81
C LYS A 367 18.55 -22.86 -24.19
N ALA A 368 19.25 -22.04 -24.99
CA ALA A 368 19.98 -20.88 -24.48
C ALA A 368 19.03 -19.84 -23.87
N VAL A 369 17.90 -19.54 -24.51
CA VAL A 369 16.87 -18.62 -23.98
C VAL A 369 16.26 -19.14 -22.67
N ILE A 370 16.05 -20.45 -22.54
CA ILE A 370 15.51 -21.06 -21.31
C ILE A 370 16.59 -21.23 -20.25
N ALA A 371 17.84 -21.51 -20.63
CA ALA A 371 18.97 -21.57 -19.72
C ALA A 371 19.29 -20.19 -19.13
N ASP A 372 19.24 -19.12 -19.93
CA ASP A 372 19.31 -17.74 -19.44
C ASP A 372 18.13 -17.42 -18.49
N GLN A 373 16.93 -17.92 -18.79
CA GLN A 373 15.78 -17.83 -17.88
C GLN A 373 15.94 -18.69 -16.60
N ARG A 374 16.64 -19.83 -16.65
CA ARG A 374 16.92 -20.72 -15.50
C ARG A 374 18.07 -20.22 -14.62
N ILE A 375 19.09 -19.57 -15.20
CA ILE A 375 20.10 -18.81 -14.44
C ILE A 375 19.42 -17.60 -13.78
N THR A 376 18.38 -17.06 -14.41
CA THR A 376 17.39 -16.15 -13.79
C THR A 376 16.42 -16.87 -12.82
N GLY A 377 16.41 -18.20 -12.77
CA GLY A 377 15.48 -19.04 -11.98
C GLY A 377 15.65 -18.98 -10.47
N LYS A 378 16.87 -18.69 -9.97
CA LYS A 378 17.06 -18.28 -8.56
C LYS A 378 16.41 -16.91 -8.26
N ARG A 379 16.18 -16.07 -9.28
CA ARG A 379 15.31 -14.89 -9.20
C ARG A 379 13.84 -15.25 -9.39
N ILE A 380 13.46 -16.24 -10.18
CA ILE A 380 12.03 -16.62 -10.35
C ILE A 380 11.42 -17.08 -9.02
N SER A 381 12.12 -17.90 -8.22
CA SER A 381 11.64 -18.26 -6.88
C SER A 381 11.51 -17.06 -5.95
N SER A 382 12.44 -16.10 -6.00
CA SER A 382 12.36 -14.88 -5.16
C SER A 382 11.40 -13.82 -5.72
N GLU A 383 11.17 -13.80 -7.04
CA GLU A 383 10.19 -12.97 -7.74
C GLU A 383 8.79 -13.52 -7.54
N MET A 384 8.59 -14.84 -7.50
CA MET A 384 7.29 -15.45 -7.17
C MET A 384 6.79 -15.02 -5.79
N ASP A 385 7.70 -14.74 -4.85
CA ASP A 385 7.35 -14.23 -3.53
C ASP A 385 7.11 -12.71 -3.49
N GLN A 386 7.63 -11.95 -4.46
CA GLN A 386 7.38 -10.51 -4.56
C GLN A 386 5.91 -10.21 -4.88
N GLU A 387 5.34 -9.23 -4.17
CA GLU A 387 3.95 -8.82 -4.34
C GLU A 387 3.62 -8.42 -5.79
N ALA A 388 4.55 -7.75 -6.48
CA ALA A 388 4.38 -7.34 -7.87
C ALA A 388 4.17 -8.53 -8.82
N SER A 389 4.89 -9.63 -8.63
CA SER A 389 4.74 -10.85 -9.45
C SER A 389 3.47 -11.60 -9.07
N LYS A 390 3.10 -11.64 -7.79
CA LYS A 390 1.81 -12.21 -7.35
C LYS A 390 0.66 -11.48 -8.04
N VAL A 391 0.66 -10.15 -8.01
CA VAL A 391 -0.36 -9.33 -8.69
C VAL A 391 -0.36 -9.57 -10.20
N ARG A 392 0.80 -9.71 -10.85
CA ARG A 392 0.90 -10.03 -12.28
C ARG A 392 0.29 -11.41 -12.58
N ASN A 393 0.73 -12.45 -11.87
CA ASN A 393 0.27 -13.82 -12.08
C ASN A 393 -1.24 -13.93 -11.85
N ILE A 394 -1.77 -13.27 -10.81
CA ILE A 394 -3.21 -13.16 -10.55
C ILE A 394 -3.95 -12.54 -11.75
N LYS A 395 -3.46 -11.42 -12.31
CA LYS A 395 -4.09 -10.73 -13.45
C LYS A 395 -4.10 -11.58 -14.73
N ASP A 396 -3.08 -12.39 -14.93
CA ASP A 396 -2.89 -13.19 -16.15
C ASP A 396 -3.65 -14.52 -16.10
N LEU A 397 -3.65 -15.17 -14.94
CA LEU A 397 -4.20 -16.51 -14.72
C LEU A 397 -5.68 -16.48 -14.31
N LEU A 398 -6.10 -15.55 -13.45
CA LEU A 398 -7.49 -15.51 -12.99
C LEU A 398 -8.38 -14.67 -13.93
N PRO A 399 -9.63 -15.10 -14.15
CA PRO A 399 -10.60 -14.34 -14.92
C PRO A 399 -11.22 -13.22 -14.10
N LEU A 400 -10.45 -12.16 -13.87
CA LEU A 400 -10.89 -11.02 -13.08
C LEU A 400 -11.64 -9.98 -13.93
N GLY A 401 -12.73 -9.46 -13.37
CA GLY A 401 -13.44 -8.30 -13.93
C GLY A 401 -12.61 -7.02 -13.90
N MET A 402 -13.04 -5.97 -14.62
CA MET A 402 -12.33 -4.70 -14.69
C MET A 402 -12.11 -4.06 -13.31
N LEU A 403 -13.15 -4.03 -12.47
CA LEU A 403 -13.07 -3.51 -11.11
C LEU A 403 -12.08 -4.31 -10.25
N GLN A 404 -12.11 -5.64 -10.33
CA GLN A 404 -11.21 -6.53 -9.60
C GLN A 404 -9.75 -6.31 -10.01
N LYS A 405 -9.48 -6.10 -11.31
CA LYS A 405 -8.15 -5.74 -11.83
C LYS A 405 -7.69 -4.36 -11.39
N LEU A 406 -8.62 -3.40 -11.34
CA LEU A 406 -8.34 -2.04 -10.85
C LEU A 406 -8.00 -2.05 -9.36
N LEU A 407 -8.73 -2.81 -8.54
CA LEU A 407 -8.47 -2.97 -7.11
C LEU A 407 -7.14 -3.67 -6.81
N LEU A 408 -6.65 -4.54 -7.69
CA LEU A 408 -5.28 -5.09 -7.57
C LEU A 408 -4.19 -4.02 -7.71
N SER A 409 -4.47 -2.94 -8.44
CA SER A 409 -3.58 -1.78 -8.55
C SER A 409 -3.90 -0.70 -7.49
N ALA A 410 -5.04 -0.78 -6.81
CA ALA A 410 -5.40 0.13 -5.73
C ALA A 410 -4.58 -0.20 -4.49
N LYS A 411 -3.98 0.83 -3.88
CA LYS A 411 -3.34 0.74 -2.58
C LYS A 411 -4.35 0.92 -1.45
N GLN A 412 -5.24 1.90 -1.57
CA GLN A 412 -6.25 2.21 -0.56
C GLN A 412 -7.53 2.68 -1.25
N VAL A 413 -8.69 2.24 -0.75
CA VAL A 413 -10.00 2.75 -1.14
C VAL A 413 -10.82 2.88 0.13
N ASP A 414 -11.03 4.11 0.57
CA ASP A 414 -11.78 4.43 1.79
C ASP A 414 -13.01 5.27 1.44
N ILE A 415 -14.15 4.96 2.06
CA ILE A 415 -15.44 5.64 1.87
C ILE A 415 -16.07 5.94 3.24
N GLY A 416 -16.68 7.10 3.42
CA GLY A 416 -17.30 7.56 4.67
C GLY A 416 -16.44 8.60 5.38
N ASN A 417 -16.38 8.57 6.71
CA ASN A 417 -15.53 9.42 7.54
C ASN A 417 -14.08 8.92 7.49
N ILE A 418 -13.27 9.61 6.70
CA ILE A 418 -11.90 9.23 6.36
C ILE A 418 -10.91 10.26 6.89
N ALA A 419 -9.75 9.78 7.34
CA ALA A 419 -8.57 10.60 7.61
C ALA A 419 -7.62 10.44 6.41
N ALA A 420 -7.74 11.36 5.46
CA ALA A 420 -6.94 11.40 4.25
C ALA A 420 -5.56 11.99 4.56
N SER A 421 -4.51 11.17 4.39
CA SER A 421 -3.13 11.63 4.45
C SER A 421 -2.45 11.36 3.11
N GLY A 422 -2.31 12.40 2.31
CA GLY A 422 -1.54 12.43 1.07
C GLY A 422 -0.14 12.98 1.31
N SER A 423 0.37 13.76 0.34
CA SER A 423 1.64 14.44 0.51
C SER A 423 1.51 15.77 1.22
N LYS A 424 2.58 16.18 1.91
CA LYS A 424 2.62 17.44 2.64
C LYS A 424 2.44 18.63 1.68
N GLY A 425 1.55 19.56 2.03
CA GLY A 425 1.20 20.73 1.19
C GLY A 425 0.06 20.50 0.19
N GLY A 426 -0.23 19.25 -0.19
CA GLY A 426 -1.42 18.89 -0.97
C GLY A 426 -2.58 18.51 -0.05
N VAL A 427 -2.67 17.23 0.28
CA VAL A 427 -3.65 16.66 1.22
C VAL A 427 -2.90 16.14 2.44
N GLN A 428 -3.13 16.72 3.61
CA GLN A 428 -2.41 16.33 4.83
C GLN A 428 -3.36 16.34 6.03
N ASP A 429 -3.36 15.24 6.79
CA ASP A 429 -4.12 15.09 8.04
C ASP A 429 -5.59 15.53 7.90
N LEU A 430 -6.20 15.22 6.74
CA LEU A 430 -7.49 15.74 6.33
C LEU A 430 -8.61 14.81 6.77
N PHE A 431 -9.37 15.22 7.79
CA PHE A 431 -10.59 14.52 8.16
C PHE A 431 -11.77 14.99 7.30
N MET A 432 -12.40 14.08 6.55
CA MET A 432 -13.56 14.41 5.72
C MET A 432 -14.57 13.26 5.66
N SER A 433 -15.81 13.56 5.33
CA SER A 433 -16.81 12.57 4.92
C SER A 433 -16.85 12.50 3.38
N GLY A 434 -16.42 11.40 2.78
CA GLY A 434 -16.32 11.28 1.32
C GLY A 434 -15.74 9.96 0.83
N ILE A 435 -15.08 10.01 -0.31
CA ILE A 435 -14.38 8.88 -0.93
C ILE A 435 -12.94 9.29 -1.18
N GLN A 436 -11.99 8.41 -0.90
CA GLN A 436 -10.59 8.54 -1.26
C GLN A 436 -10.07 7.22 -1.83
N THR A 437 -9.34 7.30 -2.94
CA THR A 437 -8.68 6.17 -3.57
C THR A 437 -7.23 6.50 -3.86
N SER A 438 -6.30 5.59 -3.59
CA SER A 438 -4.90 5.70 -3.99
C SER A 438 -4.47 4.45 -4.75
N PHE A 439 -3.59 4.64 -5.73
CA PHE A 439 -3.04 3.64 -6.63
C PHE A 439 -1.52 3.81 -6.67
N LEU A 440 -0.80 2.69 -6.67
CA LEU A 440 0.65 2.67 -6.80
C LEU A 440 1.03 1.55 -7.77
N ASP A 441 1.56 1.90 -8.94
CA ASP A 441 2.02 0.94 -9.95
C ASP A 441 3.39 1.37 -10.50
N LYS A 442 4.40 0.48 -10.38
CA LYS A 442 5.78 0.73 -10.84
C LYS A 442 6.31 2.10 -10.41
N ASP A 443 6.22 2.40 -9.13
CA ASP A 443 6.64 3.67 -8.52
C ASP A 443 5.82 4.89 -8.98
N LYS A 444 4.74 4.72 -9.75
CA LYS A 444 3.81 5.80 -10.11
C LYS A 444 2.64 5.81 -9.15
N PHE A 445 2.49 6.92 -8.45
CA PHE A 445 1.43 7.16 -7.48
C PHE A 445 0.32 8.00 -8.10
N LEU A 446 -0.94 7.63 -7.81
CA LEU A 446 -2.12 8.40 -8.14
C LEU A 446 -3.09 8.33 -6.96
N MET A 447 -3.56 9.46 -6.47
CA MET A 447 -4.57 9.57 -5.44
C MET A 447 -5.66 10.53 -5.87
N LEU A 448 -6.90 10.15 -5.61
CA LEU A 448 -8.11 10.89 -5.92
C LEU A 448 -8.98 10.90 -4.68
N GLY A 449 -9.68 11.99 -4.44
CA GLY A 449 -10.72 11.99 -3.42
C GLY A 449 -11.70 13.14 -3.57
N ALA A 450 -12.89 12.93 -3.03
CA ALA A 450 -13.96 13.90 -3.05
C ALA A 450 -14.80 13.74 -1.78
N GLY A 451 -15.14 14.85 -1.12
CA GLY A 451 -15.87 14.77 0.14
C GLY A 451 -16.22 16.13 0.72
N LYS A 452 -16.79 16.09 1.92
CA LYS A 452 -17.07 17.27 2.73
C LYS A 452 -16.22 17.25 3.98
N ARG A 453 -15.48 18.33 4.21
CA ARG A 453 -14.80 18.61 5.48
C ARG A 453 -15.73 19.50 6.31
N MET A 454 -15.89 19.18 7.58
CA MET A 454 -16.56 20.04 8.55
C MET A 454 -15.56 20.35 9.65
N ASP A 455 -15.24 21.64 9.80
CA ASP A 455 -14.44 22.14 10.91
C ASP A 455 -15.41 22.70 11.94
N GLY A 456 -15.58 22.00 13.06
CA GLY A 456 -16.19 22.60 14.25
C GLY A 456 -15.29 23.74 14.73
N GLY A 457 -15.88 24.90 15.03
CA GLY A 457 -15.15 26.12 15.43
C GLY A 457 -14.00 25.79 16.37
N MET A 458 -12.77 25.96 15.88
CA MET A 458 -11.59 25.60 16.64
C MET A 458 -11.42 26.63 17.76
N VAL A 459 -10.72 26.27 18.84
CA VAL A 459 -10.37 27.22 19.92
C VAL A 459 -9.67 28.48 19.38
N LYS A 460 -9.00 28.37 18.21
CA LYS A 460 -8.39 29.49 17.48
C LYS A 460 -9.42 30.55 17.02
N ASP A 461 -10.66 30.16 16.80
CA ASP A 461 -11.76 30.98 16.26
C ASP A 461 -12.62 31.57 17.38
N GLN A 462 -12.47 31.09 18.62
CA GLN A 462 -13.19 31.55 19.81
C GLN A 462 -13.02 33.05 20.13
N PRO A 463 -11.84 33.71 19.90
CA PRO A 463 -11.70 35.15 20.12
C PRO A 463 -12.17 36.00 18.95
N PHE A 464 -12.60 35.41 17.82
CA PHE A 464 -13.09 36.17 16.68
C PHE A 464 -14.63 36.17 16.67
N ASN A 465 -15.23 37.36 16.56
CA ASN A 465 -16.69 37.51 16.39
C ASN A 465 -17.20 36.90 15.06
N SER A 466 -16.29 36.55 14.14
CA SER A 466 -16.53 35.82 12.90
C SER A 466 -15.38 34.83 12.67
N SER A 467 -15.68 33.58 12.32
CA SER A 467 -14.62 32.63 11.99
C SER A 467 -13.86 33.07 10.73
N LEU A 468 -12.53 33.12 10.79
CA LEU A 468 -11.67 33.39 9.62
C LEU A 468 -11.74 32.24 8.59
N ASP A 469 -12.17 31.05 9.03
CA ASP A 469 -12.41 29.88 8.20
C ASP A 469 -13.87 29.39 8.30
N PRO A 470 -14.58 29.20 7.17
CA PRO A 470 -15.93 28.67 7.15
C PRO A 470 -15.94 27.23 7.67
N GLY A 471 -16.99 26.89 8.43
CA GLY A 471 -17.11 25.61 9.13
C GLY A 471 -17.31 24.39 8.23
N ALA A 472 -17.47 24.56 6.91
CA ALA A 472 -17.59 23.43 5.98
C ALA A 472 -17.06 23.71 4.57
N TYR A 473 -16.39 22.71 3.98
CA TYR A 473 -15.93 22.69 2.60
C TYR A 473 -16.41 21.44 1.88
N SER A 474 -16.91 21.60 0.66
CA SER A 474 -17.03 20.52 -0.30
C SER A 474 -15.80 20.53 -1.19
N MET A 475 -15.05 19.44 -1.27
CA MET A 475 -13.75 19.42 -1.92
C MET A 475 -13.52 18.20 -2.79
N GLN A 476 -12.65 18.37 -3.77
CA GLN A 476 -12.13 17.33 -4.64
C GLN A 476 -10.62 17.52 -4.76
N PHE A 477 -9.87 16.44 -4.79
CA PHE A 477 -8.42 16.49 -4.95
C PHE A 477 -7.91 15.37 -5.83
N LEU A 478 -6.82 15.66 -6.51
CA LEU A 478 -6.04 14.75 -7.34
C LEU A 478 -4.58 14.95 -6.98
N GLN A 479 -3.86 13.88 -6.72
CA GLN A 479 -2.42 13.89 -6.48
C GLN A 479 -1.78 12.80 -7.30
N THR A 480 -0.67 13.09 -7.97
CA THR A 480 0.05 12.14 -8.81
C THR A 480 1.54 12.35 -8.65
N GLY A 481 2.35 11.32 -8.88
CA GLY A 481 3.80 11.47 -8.84
C GLY A 481 4.56 10.16 -8.78
N LYS A 482 5.80 10.23 -8.31
CA LYS A 482 6.66 9.07 -8.08
C LYS A 482 6.82 8.78 -6.59
N GLY A 483 7.01 7.52 -6.22
CA GLY A 483 7.17 7.12 -4.82
C GLY A 483 5.85 7.00 -4.07
N ASP A 484 5.88 6.26 -2.97
CA ASP A 484 4.75 6.09 -2.06
C ASP A 484 4.74 7.18 -0.98
N ILE A 485 3.57 7.57 -0.45
CA ILE A 485 3.41 8.64 0.55
C ILE A 485 4.27 8.41 1.81
N GLY A 486 4.48 7.15 2.21
CA GLY A 486 5.30 6.80 3.39
C GLY A 486 6.81 6.70 3.13
N ALA A 487 7.22 6.72 1.86
CA ALA A 487 8.59 6.54 1.39
C ALA A 487 9.11 7.82 0.72
N PRO A 488 10.38 7.88 0.28
CA PRO A 488 10.84 8.97 -0.58
C PRO A 488 9.96 9.09 -1.82
N HIS A 489 9.50 10.30 -2.14
CA HIS A 489 8.51 10.53 -3.19
C HIS A 489 8.60 11.95 -3.76
N SER A 490 8.10 12.13 -4.98
CA SER A 490 7.91 13.43 -5.61
C SER A 490 6.48 13.48 -6.15
N HIS A 491 5.60 14.21 -5.49
CA HIS A 491 4.17 14.30 -5.81
C HIS A 491 3.76 15.71 -6.18
N ALA A 492 2.88 15.82 -7.17
CA ALA A 492 2.15 17.02 -7.52
C ALA A 492 0.66 16.79 -7.25
N GLY A 493 0.02 17.74 -6.59
CA GLY A 493 -1.39 17.66 -6.22
C GLY A 493 -2.16 18.92 -6.57
N VAL A 494 -3.43 18.76 -6.88
CA VAL A 494 -4.39 19.84 -7.04
C VAL A 494 -5.60 19.58 -6.14
N VAL A 495 -6.10 20.64 -5.52
CA VAL A 495 -7.26 20.62 -4.64
C VAL A 495 -8.21 21.70 -5.09
N ASN A 496 -9.49 21.37 -5.22
CA ASN A 496 -10.57 22.30 -5.48
C ASN A 496 -11.57 22.20 -4.33
N ALA A 497 -11.83 23.28 -3.62
CA ALA A 497 -12.65 23.30 -2.42
C ALA A 497 -13.60 24.50 -2.41
N ASN A 498 -14.89 24.23 -2.32
CA ASN A 498 -15.95 25.22 -2.31
C ASN A 498 -16.63 25.25 -0.94
N THR A 499 -16.80 26.44 -0.36
CA THR A 499 -17.43 26.58 0.95
C THR A 499 -18.95 26.51 0.83
N LYS A 500 -19.56 25.72 1.71
CA LYS A 500 -21.02 25.70 1.86
C LYS A 500 -21.36 26.45 3.13
N SER A 501 -22.26 27.43 3.02
CA SER A 501 -22.88 28.04 4.19
C SER A 501 -23.87 27.02 4.76
N ASP A 502 -23.39 26.08 5.57
CA ASP A 502 -24.27 25.16 6.31
C ASP A 502 -24.69 25.85 7.60
N ASN A 503 -25.73 26.66 7.49
CA ASN A 503 -26.30 27.42 8.59
C ASN A 503 -27.11 26.46 9.49
N ARG A 504 -26.49 25.93 10.55
CA ARG A 504 -27.22 25.32 11.67
C ARG A 504 -26.58 25.74 13.01
N ARG A 505 -27.13 26.82 13.59
CA ARG A 505 -27.04 27.23 15.02
C ARG A 505 -25.86 28.08 15.53
N GLN A 506 -25.21 28.95 14.74
CA GLN A 506 -24.34 30.00 15.32
C GLN A 506 -24.56 31.37 14.65
N TYR A 507 -24.40 32.44 15.44
CA TYR A 507 -24.63 33.83 15.05
C TYR A 507 -24.00 34.15 13.68
N SER A 508 -24.87 34.56 12.77
CA SER A 508 -24.59 34.82 11.37
C SER A 508 -23.60 35.97 11.19
N THR A 509 -22.38 35.66 10.78
CA THR A 509 -21.58 36.60 9.98
C THR A 509 -21.49 36.07 8.56
N LEU A 510 -21.69 36.95 7.58
CA LEU A 510 -21.63 36.72 6.13
C LEU A 510 -20.35 36.01 5.70
N ASN A 511 -20.31 34.68 5.79
CA ASN A 511 -19.30 33.88 5.12
C ASN A 511 -19.62 33.90 3.62
N LEU A 512 -19.01 34.84 2.90
CA LEU A 512 -19.08 34.87 1.44
C LEU A 512 -18.65 33.50 0.90
N PRO A 513 -19.48 32.81 0.10
CA PRO A 513 -19.09 31.55 -0.50
C PRO A 513 -17.80 31.75 -1.30
N ARG A 514 -16.77 30.96 -1.00
CA ARG A 514 -15.45 31.03 -1.61
C ARG A 514 -15.12 29.71 -2.28
N ASN A 515 -14.51 29.81 -3.45
CA ASN A 515 -13.88 28.67 -4.10
C ASN A 515 -12.37 28.78 -3.99
N THR A 516 -11.73 27.75 -3.45
CA THR A 516 -10.30 27.68 -3.21
C THR A 516 -9.70 26.61 -4.13
N PHE A 517 -8.79 27.04 -5.00
CA PHE A 517 -7.98 26.13 -5.82
C PHE A 517 -6.55 26.11 -5.29
N VAL A 518 -5.97 24.95 -5.04
CA VAL A 518 -4.60 24.79 -4.55
C VAL A 518 -3.83 23.90 -5.50
N GLY A 519 -2.67 24.34 -5.96
CA GLY A 519 -1.65 23.50 -6.58
C GLY A 519 -0.52 23.26 -5.58
N ALA A 520 -0.05 22.03 -5.47
CA ALA A 520 1.01 21.64 -4.55
C ALA A 520 2.02 20.74 -5.24
N PHE A 521 3.27 20.85 -4.83
CA PHE A 521 4.38 19.99 -5.16
C PHE A 521 5.11 19.64 -3.88
N SER A 522 5.45 18.37 -3.70
CA SER A 522 6.08 17.87 -2.49
C SER A 522 7.13 16.83 -2.86
N GLU A 523 8.30 16.94 -2.26
CA GLU A 523 9.45 16.08 -2.52
C GLU A 523 10.02 15.60 -1.19
N ASP A 524 10.03 14.29 -0.94
CA ASP A 524 10.69 13.65 0.20
C ASP A 524 11.88 12.84 -0.35
N VAL A 525 13.09 13.22 0.05
CA VAL A 525 14.34 12.59 -0.38
C VAL A 525 15.01 11.93 0.81
N SER A 526 15.36 10.65 0.67
CA SER A 526 16.19 9.94 1.66
C SER A 526 17.66 10.31 1.47
N VAL A 527 18.29 10.77 2.55
CA VAL A 527 19.75 11.02 2.67
C VAL A 527 20.45 9.79 3.27
N GLY A 528 19.85 8.60 3.14
CA GLY A 528 20.36 7.35 3.70
C GLY A 528 20.41 7.37 5.23
N LYS A 529 21.60 7.10 5.80
CA LYS A 529 21.82 7.03 7.26
C LYS A 529 21.59 8.37 7.97
N TYR A 530 21.63 9.49 7.24
CA TYR A 530 21.50 10.83 7.83
C TYR A 530 20.07 11.32 7.95
N GLY A 531 19.08 10.54 7.46
CA GLY A 531 17.66 10.87 7.56
C GLY A 531 17.00 11.19 6.23
N ARG A 532 15.98 12.03 6.28
CA ARG A 532 15.18 12.46 5.13
C ARG A 532 15.02 13.98 5.10
N ILE A 533 14.90 14.54 3.91
CA ILE A 533 14.59 15.94 3.67
C ILE A 533 13.29 15.99 2.89
N ALA A 534 12.26 16.60 3.47
CA ALA A 534 10.98 16.81 2.82
C ALA A 534 10.80 18.31 2.50
N ALA A 535 10.70 18.63 1.22
CA ALA A 535 10.34 19.95 0.72
C ALA A 535 8.87 19.95 0.27
N GLN A 536 8.17 21.05 0.51
CA GLN A 536 6.81 21.28 0.05
C GLN A 536 6.70 22.69 -0.52
N LEU A 537 5.97 22.81 -1.61
CA LEU A 537 5.64 24.06 -2.29
C LEU A 537 4.16 23.98 -2.63
N SER A 538 3.37 24.95 -2.22
CA SER A 538 1.96 24.99 -2.59
C SER A 538 1.51 26.42 -2.79
N LYS A 539 0.60 26.62 -3.73
CA LYS A 539 0.02 27.92 -4.04
C LYS A 539 -1.49 27.76 -4.08
N SER A 540 -2.21 28.67 -3.43
CA SER A 540 -3.67 28.64 -3.40
C SER A 540 -4.25 29.93 -3.96
N ASN A 541 -5.32 29.86 -4.72
CA ASN A 541 -6.10 31.03 -5.10
C ASN A 541 -7.53 30.90 -4.55
N ASN A 542 -8.07 32.00 -4.03
CA ASN A 542 -9.42 32.08 -3.50
C ASN A 542 -10.24 33.02 -4.38
N SER A 543 -11.34 32.54 -4.97
CA SER A 543 -12.34 33.39 -5.62
C SER A 543 -13.58 33.50 -4.74
N PHE A 544 -14.03 34.72 -4.48
CA PHE A 544 -15.25 34.98 -3.74
C PHE A 544 -16.43 35.06 -4.70
N ARG A 545 -17.54 34.39 -4.38
CA ARG A 545 -18.78 34.52 -5.15
C ARG A 545 -19.40 35.86 -4.79
N ASN A 546 -19.52 36.72 -5.80
CA ASN A 546 -20.20 37.99 -5.63
C ASN A 546 -21.71 37.74 -5.72
N SER A 547 -22.46 38.09 -4.68
CA SER A 547 -23.90 37.78 -4.54
C SER A 547 -24.78 38.43 -5.62
N ALA A 548 -24.25 39.41 -6.37
CA ALA A 548 -24.96 40.19 -7.38
C ALA A 548 -25.02 39.52 -8.77
N THR A 549 -24.15 38.55 -9.07
CA THR A 549 -24.12 37.84 -10.35
C THR A 549 -23.99 36.35 -10.07
N GLY A 550 -25.10 35.62 -10.22
CA GLY A 550 -25.23 34.20 -9.87
C GLY A 550 -24.34 33.26 -10.68
N ASN A 551 -23.02 33.29 -10.42
CA ASN A 551 -22.06 32.52 -11.19
C ASN A 551 -21.95 31.07 -10.70
N ASP A 552 -22.11 30.16 -11.68
CA ASP A 552 -21.90 28.71 -11.61
C ASP A 552 -20.58 28.35 -10.87
N PRO A 553 -20.59 27.36 -9.94
CA PRO A 553 -19.37 26.93 -9.25
C PRO A 553 -18.22 26.54 -10.18
N MET A 554 -18.51 26.10 -11.41
CA MET A 554 -17.51 25.80 -12.44
C MET A 554 -16.81 27.06 -12.96
N VAL A 555 -17.53 28.19 -13.12
CA VAL A 555 -16.96 29.47 -13.57
C VAL A 555 -16.08 30.07 -12.47
N ALA A 556 -16.53 30.02 -11.22
CA ALA A 556 -15.72 30.44 -10.07
C ALA A 556 -14.44 29.58 -9.90
N SER A 557 -14.51 28.29 -10.23
CA SER A 557 -13.35 27.39 -10.27
C SER A 557 -12.36 27.75 -11.38
N LYS A 558 -12.86 28.04 -12.60
CA LYS A 558 -12.00 28.48 -13.71
C LYS A 558 -11.31 29.81 -13.41
N ALA A 559 -12.03 30.77 -12.81
CA ALA A 559 -11.47 32.04 -12.38
C ALA A 559 -10.39 31.87 -11.28
N ALA A 560 -10.59 30.97 -10.33
CA ALA A 560 -9.58 30.65 -9.31
C ALA A 560 -8.33 29.99 -9.92
N VAL A 561 -8.47 29.13 -10.93
CA VAL A 561 -7.32 28.54 -11.64
C VAL A 561 -6.55 29.62 -12.41
N LEU A 562 -7.24 30.51 -13.13
CA LEU A 562 -6.60 31.56 -13.94
C LEU A 562 -5.88 32.62 -13.10
N GLY A 563 -6.39 32.95 -11.91
CA GLY A 563 -5.74 33.88 -10.99
C GLY A 563 -4.56 33.29 -10.19
N MET A 564 -4.19 32.01 -10.39
CA MET A 564 -3.05 31.39 -9.70
C MET A 564 -1.72 32.10 -9.93
N PHE A 565 -1.59 33.01 -10.89
CA PHE A 565 -0.32 33.71 -11.16
C PHE A 565 -0.21 35.10 -10.49
N ASN A 566 -1.29 35.63 -9.93
CA ASN A 566 -1.28 36.90 -9.21
C ASN A 566 -0.79 36.72 -7.75
N ASP A 567 -0.33 37.80 -7.12
CA ASP A 567 0.06 37.93 -5.71
C ASP A 567 0.82 36.72 -5.15
N PHE A 568 1.93 36.41 -5.83
CA PHE A 568 2.70 35.18 -5.62
C PHE A 568 3.06 34.93 -4.15
N TRP A 569 3.64 35.92 -3.46
CA TRP A 569 4.08 35.75 -2.07
C TRP A 569 2.96 35.67 -1.04
N GLU A 570 1.80 36.24 -1.35
CA GLU A 570 0.65 36.23 -0.44
C GLU A 570 -0.09 34.89 -0.46
N THR A 571 -0.04 34.21 -1.59
CA THR A 571 -0.78 32.97 -1.85
C THR A 571 0.09 31.73 -1.87
N LEU A 572 1.39 31.86 -1.54
CA LEU A 572 2.37 30.77 -1.52
C LEU A 572 2.56 30.20 -0.10
N SER A 573 2.71 28.89 -0.01
CA SER A 573 3.28 28.20 1.14
C SER A 573 4.47 27.35 0.72
N VAL A 574 5.57 27.49 1.46
CA VAL A 574 6.80 26.72 1.27
C VAL A 574 7.15 26.06 2.58
N GLY A 575 7.61 24.82 2.58
CA GLY A 575 8.12 24.17 3.78
C GLY A 575 9.30 23.27 3.48
N LEU A 576 10.18 23.15 4.45
CA LEU A 576 11.33 22.26 4.45
C LEU A 576 11.38 21.59 5.82
N ASP A 577 11.43 20.27 5.86
CA ASP A 577 11.44 19.45 7.07
C ASP A 577 12.53 18.39 6.93
N TYR A 578 13.63 18.58 7.65
CA TYR A 578 14.69 17.61 7.81
C TYR A 578 14.42 16.75 9.05
N ASN A 579 14.46 15.43 8.91
CA ASN A 579 14.29 14.50 10.01
C ASN A 579 15.26 13.34 9.89
N GLY A 580 16.12 13.12 10.87
CA GLY A 580 17.15 12.11 10.84
C GLY A 580 17.49 11.47 12.18
N LYS A 581 18.14 10.32 12.10
CA LYS A 581 18.66 9.59 13.25
C LYS A 581 20.08 9.12 12.94
N VAL A 582 21.04 9.64 13.68
CA VAL A 582 22.45 9.23 13.59
C VAL A 582 22.66 8.16 14.66
N ASP A 583 22.66 6.89 14.24
CA ASP A 583 22.73 5.74 15.14
C ASP A 583 24.07 5.68 15.90
N GLU A 584 25.18 6.05 15.24
CA GLU A 584 26.52 6.09 15.84
C GLU A 584 26.57 7.02 17.06
N TRP A 585 25.85 8.15 16.99
CA TRP A 585 25.82 9.16 18.05
C TRP A 585 24.57 9.05 18.94
N LYS A 586 23.67 8.11 18.64
CA LYS A 586 22.34 7.97 19.27
C LYS A 586 21.60 9.31 19.34
N LEU A 587 21.69 10.06 18.25
CA LEU A 587 21.14 11.39 18.09
C LEU A 587 19.96 11.33 17.15
N THR A 588 18.81 11.81 17.60
CA THR A 588 17.64 12.06 16.74
C THR A 588 17.48 13.56 16.58
N GLN A 589 17.32 14.00 15.35
CA GLN A 589 17.30 15.41 15.00
C GLN A 589 16.18 15.69 14.00
N ARG A 590 15.45 16.78 14.23
CA ARG A 590 14.47 17.30 13.29
C ARG A 590 14.59 18.81 13.24
N ALA A 591 14.73 19.37 12.05
CA ALA A 591 14.72 20.81 11.84
C ALA A 591 13.70 21.11 10.74
N TYR A 592 12.82 22.06 10.98
CA TYR A 592 11.83 22.43 9.97
C TYR A 592 11.66 23.94 9.89
N ILE A 593 11.29 24.41 8.70
CA ILE A 593 10.86 25.78 8.43
C ILE A 593 9.70 25.72 7.45
N SER A 594 8.64 26.47 7.71
CA SER A 594 7.50 26.61 6.83
C SER A 594 7.01 28.04 6.80
N TYR A 595 6.77 28.56 5.62
CA TYR A 595 6.16 29.85 5.34
C TYR A 595 4.79 29.61 4.70
N SER A 596 3.84 30.46 5.02
CA SER A 596 2.54 30.55 4.38
C SER A 596 2.16 32.03 4.29
N GLY A 597 1.94 32.51 3.08
CA GLY A 597 1.46 33.87 2.84
C GLY A 597 0.08 34.10 3.44
N LEU A 598 -0.30 35.37 3.58
CA LEU A 598 -1.54 35.75 4.24
C LEU A 598 -2.81 35.31 3.47
N GLY A 599 -2.76 35.37 2.14
CA GLY A 599 -3.82 34.90 1.25
C GLY A 599 -3.81 33.38 1.02
N TYR A 600 -2.79 32.65 1.51
CA TYR A 600 -2.71 31.21 1.32
C TYR A 600 -3.77 30.47 2.14
N ASN A 601 -4.58 29.65 1.50
CA ASN A 601 -5.58 28.80 2.13
C ASN A 601 -5.59 27.43 1.48
N ASN A 602 -5.39 26.37 2.28
CA ASN A 602 -5.55 25.00 1.79
C ASN A 602 -6.51 24.20 2.68
N PRO A 603 -7.79 24.06 2.28
CA PRO A 603 -8.76 23.23 2.98
C PRO A 603 -8.41 21.74 3.03
N ALA A 604 -7.44 21.27 2.24
CA ALA A 604 -6.93 19.90 2.32
C ALA A 604 -5.74 19.74 3.28
N SER A 605 -5.22 20.83 3.85
CA SER A 605 -4.15 20.82 4.86
C SER A 605 -4.52 21.75 6.03
N PRO A 606 -5.43 21.33 6.93
CA PRO A 606 -5.84 22.10 8.11
C PRO A 606 -4.69 22.74 8.91
N GLY A 607 -3.54 22.05 8.97
CA GLY A 607 -2.40 22.46 9.77
C GLY A 607 -1.61 23.65 9.21
N ALA A 608 -1.78 23.98 7.92
CA ALA A 608 -1.10 25.07 7.23
C ALA A 608 -1.89 26.39 7.38
N GLY A 609 -1.65 27.11 8.47
CA GLY A 609 -2.35 28.35 8.78
C GLY A 609 -1.98 29.50 7.84
N ARG A 610 -2.96 30.33 7.46
CA ARG A 610 -2.82 31.60 6.74
C ARG A 610 -1.82 32.53 7.43
N GLY A 611 -0.94 33.17 6.66
CA GLY A 611 -0.01 34.19 7.17
C GLY A 611 0.95 33.68 8.25
N THR A 612 1.35 32.40 8.17
CA THR A 612 2.19 31.79 9.20
C THR A 612 3.63 31.59 8.77
N ILE A 613 4.56 31.87 9.69
CA ILE A 613 5.95 31.44 9.59
C ILE A 613 6.20 30.54 10.78
N ARG A 614 6.57 29.27 10.53
CA ARG A 614 6.95 28.33 11.57
C ARG A 614 8.36 27.84 11.33
N TYR A 615 9.13 27.70 12.39
CA TYR A 615 10.39 26.97 12.33
C TYR A 615 10.65 26.33 13.68
N GLY A 616 11.33 25.19 13.67
CA GLY A 616 11.60 24.49 14.91
C GLY A 616 12.76 23.53 14.79
N LEU A 617 13.34 23.22 15.94
CA LEU A 617 14.45 22.31 16.10
C LEU A 617 14.13 21.34 17.23
N ARG A 618 14.25 20.05 16.97
CA ARG A 618 14.19 18.99 17.96
C ARG A 618 15.48 18.19 17.91
N LEU A 619 16.21 18.15 19.02
CA LEU A 619 17.41 17.34 19.20
C LEU A 619 17.18 16.41 20.37
N LYS A 620 17.51 15.12 20.23
CA LYS A 620 17.46 14.15 21.32
C LYS A 620 18.68 13.25 21.27
N ARG A 621 19.48 13.28 22.32
CA ARG A 621 20.70 12.46 22.44
C ARG A 621 20.58 11.49 23.60
N SER A 622 21.08 10.27 23.41
CA SER A 622 21.13 9.24 24.44
C SER A 622 22.56 8.74 24.66
N TRP A 623 23.01 8.71 25.92
CA TRP A 623 24.34 8.25 26.33
C TRP A 623 24.28 6.93 27.12
N TYR A 624 25.42 6.26 27.27
CA TYR A 624 25.61 5.07 28.12
C TYR A 624 24.53 3.98 27.92
N LYS A 625 24.35 3.51 26.68
CA LYS A 625 23.29 2.53 26.33
C LYS A 625 21.87 2.98 26.74
N ASN A 626 21.56 4.26 26.56
CA ASN A 626 20.27 4.90 26.86
C ASN A 626 19.97 5.01 28.36
N LYS A 627 21.01 5.03 29.20
CA LYS A 627 20.86 5.36 30.62
C LYS A 627 20.58 6.85 30.84
N ILE A 628 21.18 7.73 30.06
CA ILE A 628 20.90 9.16 30.10
C ILE A 628 20.35 9.55 28.73
N SER A 629 19.23 10.26 28.69
CA SER A 629 18.74 10.88 27.46
C SER A 629 18.29 12.30 27.72
N VAL A 630 18.74 13.22 26.87
CA VAL A 630 18.34 14.63 26.91
C VAL A 630 17.79 15.02 25.55
N GLY A 631 16.61 15.60 25.56
CA GLY A 631 15.90 16.17 24.44
C GLY A 631 15.73 17.68 24.62
N VAL A 632 15.90 18.41 23.55
CA VAL A 632 15.60 19.84 23.44
C VAL A 632 14.70 20.01 22.23
N ARG A 633 13.63 20.77 22.39
CA ARG A 633 12.68 21.13 21.35
C ARG A 633 12.43 22.62 21.41
N SER A 634 12.53 23.31 20.29
CA SER A 634 12.15 24.71 20.16
C SER A 634 11.26 24.84 18.94
N ASP A 635 10.10 25.47 19.09
CA ASP A 635 9.18 25.74 18.01
C ASP A 635 8.77 27.21 18.06
N PHE A 636 8.94 27.90 16.94
CA PHE A 636 8.64 29.31 16.77
C PHE A 636 7.56 29.40 15.71
N GLN A 637 6.48 30.10 16.02
CA GLN A 637 5.39 30.32 15.09
C GLN A 637 4.94 31.77 15.16
N ASP A 638 5.00 32.47 14.04
CA ASP A 638 4.43 33.80 13.86
C ASP A 638 3.18 33.68 12.99
N ILE A 639 2.06 34.24 13.43
CA ILE A 639 0.78 34.23 12.74
C ILE A 639 0.37 35.68 12.52
N SER A 640 0.16 36.10 11.28
CA SER A 640 -0.39 37.43 10.99
C SER A 640 -1.86 37.47 11.40
N ALA A 641 -2.24 38.46 12.23
CA ALA A 641 -3.61 38.59 12.74
C ALA A 641 -4.52 39.43 11.84
N SER A 642 -3.95 40.24 10.95
CA SER A 642 -4.69 41.13 10.05
C SER A 642 -3.90 41.36 8.76
N ALA A 643 -4.62 41.61 7.66
CA ALA A 643 -4.04 42.01 6.38
C ALA A 643 -3.72 43.49 6.29
N LEU A 644 -4.41 44.31 7.08
CA LEU A 644 -4.33 45.76 7.02
C LEU A 644 -3.36 46.34 8.06
N THR A 645 -3.09 45.58 9.13
CA THR A 645 -2.15 46.00 10.19
C THR A 645 -0.99 45.02 10.28
N ASN A 646 0.20 45.49 10.65
CA ASN A 646 1.38 44.63 10.90
C ASN A 646 1.27 43.84 12.23
N SER A 647 0.05 43.56 12.67
CA SER A 647 -0.25 42.83 13.90
C SER A 647 0.05 41.34 13.70
N LYS A 648 0.86 40.77 14.59
CA LYS A 648 1.27 39.36 14.56
C LYS A 648 1.15 38.74 15.93
N TRP A 649 0.72 37.50 15.96
CA TRP A 649 0.74 36.64 17.13
C TRP A 649 2.02 35.81 17.06
N ARG A 650 2.94 36.06 17.98
CA ARG A 650 4.22 35.36 18.07
C ARG A 650 4.12 34.31 19.15
N ASN A 651 3.98 33.05 18.75
CA ASN A 651 4.08 31.89 19.62
C ASN A 651 5.54 31.38 19.66
N ARG A 652 6.06 31.16 20.86
CA ARG A 652 7.42 30.71 21.13
C ARG A 652 7.34 29.57 22.13
N GLN A 653 7.67 28.37 21.68
CA GLN A 653 7.69 27.17 22.51
C GLN A 653 9.12 26.65 22.68
N PHE A 654 9.47 26.30 23.91
CA PHE A 654 10.73 25.69 24.28
C PHE A 654 10.45 24.55 25.24
N ALA A 655 10.98 23.36 24.96
CA ALA A 655 10.88 22.21 25.85
C ALA A 655 12.23 21.52 25.99
N ILE A 656 12.54 21.08 27.19
CA ILE A 656 13.72 20.30 27.54
C ILE A 656 13.23 19.07 28.30
N ASP A 657 13.55 17.88 27.80
CA ASP A 657 13.27 16.61 28.46
C ASP A 657 14.57 15.89 28.83
N GLY A 658 14.74 15.56 30.10
CA GLY A 658 15.85 14.78 30.62
C GLY A 658 15.33 13.49 31.22
N ARG A 659 16.01 12.37 30.97
CA ARG A 659 15.75 11.09 31.63
C ARG A 659 17.06 10.44 32.03
N TRP A 660 17.13 10.00 33.28
CA TRP A 660 18.25 9.27 33.84
C TRP A 660 17.79 7.95 34.47
N LYS A 661 18.11 6.84 33.82
CA LYS A 661 17.95 5.48 34.33
C LYS A 661 19.21 5.09 35.10
N LEU A 662 19.18 5.22 36.43
CA LEU A 662 20.30 4.83 37.29
C LEU A 662 20.54 3.32 37.20
N ASN A 663 19.48 2.53 37.37
CA ASN A 663 19.48 1.06 37.26
C ASN A 663 18.11 0.56 36.76
N ARG A 664 17.88 -0.76 36.77
CA ARG A 664 16.57 -1.34 36.35
C ARG A 664 15.42 -0.99 37.31
N LYS A 665 15.75 -0.58 38.53
CA LYS A 665 14.82 -0.31 39.64
C LYS A 665 14.49 1.17 39.82
N LEU A 666 15.33 2.08 39.35
CA LEU A 666 15.21 3.51 39.61
C LEU A 666 15.49 4.32 38.35
N SER A 667 14.55 5.19 37.99
CA SER A 667 14.76 6.21 36.97
C SER A 667 14.19 7.56 37.39
N PHE A 668 14.87 8.61 36.99
CA PHE A 668 14.43 9.99 37.14
C PHE A 668 14.12 10.59 35.78
N ASP A 669 13.16 11.48 35.74
CA ASP A 669 12.84 12.29 34.59
C ASP A 669 12.64 13.74 35.01
N ALA A 670 12.98 14.65 34.11
CA ALA A 670 12.77 16.08 34.29
C ALA A 670 12.28 16.64 32.98
N HIS A 671 11.19 17.39 33.00
CA HIS A 671 10.61 17.99 31.81
C HIS A 671 10.27 19.45 32.08
N PHE A 672 10.89 20.32 31.31
CA PHE A 672 10.58 21.74 31.25
C PHE A 672 9.90 22.04 29.91
N ASN A 673 8.81 22.79 29.92
CA ASN A 673 8.11 23.25 28.73
C ASN A 673 7.58 24.66 28.96
N GLN A 674 7.88 25.57 28.05
CA GLN A 674 7.37 26.93 28.04
C GLN A 674 6.76 27.20 26.67
N SER A 675 5.53 27.68 26.61
CA SER A 675 4.92 28.28 25.43
C SER A 675 4.40 29.67 25.76
N ALA A 676 4.81 30.66 24.99
CA ALA A 676 4.42 32.05 25.17
C ALA A 676 3.89 32.62 23.86
N MET A 677 2.73 33.26 23.91
CA MET A 677 2.08 33.94 22.80
C MET A 677 1.97 35.43 23.09
N LYS A 678 2.54 36.25 22.22
CA LYS A 678 2.50 37.72 22.33
C LYS A 678 1.82 38.31 21.10
N SER A 679 0.95 39.31 21.30
CA SER A 679 0.40 40.11 20.20
C SER A 679 1.31 41.32 19.93
N THR A 680 1.57 41.63 18.67
CA THR A 680 2.35 42.81 18.25
C THR A 680 1.50 43.92 17.64
N GLY A 681 0.16 43.85 17.71
CA GLY A 681 -0.73 44.94 17.26
C GLY A 681 -1.92 45.19 18.18
N GLY A 682 -2.41 46.44 18.16
CA GLY A 682 -3.34 47.03 19.14
C GLY A 682 -2.67 48.12 19.99
N ASP A 683 -3.41 48.74 20.92
CA ASP A 683 -2.96 49.88 21.75
C ASP A 683 -1.75 49.57 22.68
N LYS A 684 -1.41 48.29 22.88
CA LYS A 684 -0.26 47.83 23.69
C LYS A 684 0.58 46.79 22.93
N PRO A 685 1.51 47.20 22.05
CA PRO A 685 2.37 46.26 21.33
C PRO A 685 3.24 45.44 22.31
N GLY A 686 3.25 44.12 22.15
CA GLY A 686 4.05 43.21 22.97
C GLY A 686 3.34 42.61 24.17
N GLN A 687 2.05 42.88 24.36
CA GLN A 687 1.25 42.28 25.42
C GLN A 687 1.23 40.74 25.32
N LEU A 688 1.56 40.08 26.44
CA LEU A 688 1.55 38.63 26.59
C LEU A 688 0.10 38.13 26.66
N GLN A 689 -0.38 37.50 25.59
CA GLN A 689 -1.75 36.98 25.49
C GLN A 689 -1.90 35.65 26.23
N TYR A 690 -0.88 34.80 26.11
CA TYR A 690 -0.86 33.48 26.73
C TYR A 690 0.57 33.13 27.16
N LEU A 691 0.75 32.61 28.35
CA LEU A 691 1.99 31.97 28.79
C LEU A 691 1.63 30.69 29.51
N THR A 692 2.23 29.59 29.12
CA THR A 692 2.28 28.37 29.92
C THR A 692 3.73 28.03 30.14
N ARG A 693 4.13 27.83 31.39
CA ARG A 693 5.42 27.27 31.78
C ARG A 693 5.15 26.09 32.68
N GLN A 694 5.83 24.99 32.44
CA GLN A 694 5.70 23.78 33.22
C GLN A 694 7.10 23.24 33.45
N LEU A 695 7.45 23.03 34.70
CA LEU A 695 8.59 22.24 35.12
C LEU A 695 8.03 21.03 35.83
N SER A 696 8.49 19.83 35.51
CA SER A 696 8.10 18.60 36.19
C SER A 696 9.31 17.74 36.42
N VAL A 697 9.38 17.11 37.58
CA VAL A 697 10.43 16.18 37.98
C VAL A 697 9.74 14.91 38.44
N GLY A 698 10.03 13.82 37.75
CA GLY A 698 9.50 12.50 37.99
C GLY A 698 10.55 11.55 38.55
N SER A 699 10.09 10.60 39.36
CA SER A 699 10.86 9.44 39.78
C SER A 699 10.00 8.19 39.65
N GLN A 700 10.58 7.14 39.08
CA GLN A 700 10.00 5.82 39.01
C GLN A 700 10.89 4.84 39.78
N VAL A 701 10.31 4.19 40.79
CA VAL A 701 10.96 3.24 41.69
C VAL A 701 10.23 1.91 41.59
N ASN A 702 10.95 0.85 41.23
CA ASN A 702 10.48 -0.53 41.26
C ASN A 702 11.35 -1.31 42.25
N GLY A 703 10.74 -1.94 43.25
CA GLY A 703 11.48 -2.62 44.30
C GLY A 703 10.65 -3.65 45.02
N ALA A 704 11.13 -4.05 46.20
CA ALA A 704 10.37 -4.81 47.16
C ALA A 704 10.49 -4.13 48.52
N VAL A 705 9.38 -3.94 49.22
CA VAL A 705 9.31 -3.45 50.59
C VAL A 705 8.65 -4.56 51.40
N TRP A 706 9.29 -5.03 52.47
CA TRP A 706 8.84 -6.19 53.26
C TRP A 706 8.55 -7.44 52.41
N SER A 707 9.42 -7.72 51.44
CA SER A 707 9.28 -8.82 50.47
C SER A 707 8.08 -8.70 49.51
N LEU A 708 7.30 -7.63 49.59
CA LEU A 708 6.22 -7.32 48.65
C LEU A 708 6.76 -6.48 47.49
N PRO A 709 6.65 -6.95 46.24
CA PRO A 709 7.01 -6.14 45.08
C PRO A 709 6.15 -4.87 45.03
N PHE A 710 6.79 -3.72 44.79
CA PHE A 710 6.09 -2.45 44.63
C PHE A 710 6.64 -1.67 43.43
N ASN A 711 5.79 -0.83 42.86
CA ASN A 711 6.14 0.17 41.87
C ASN A 711 5.55 1.51 42.29
N SER A 712 6.40 2.53 42.39
CA SER A 712 6.03 3.90 42.71
C SER A 712 6.44 4.83 41.59
N ASN A 713 5.53 5.70 41.17
CA ASN A 713 5.80 6.84 40.32
C ASN A 713 5.42 8.11 41.07
N VAL A 714 6.34 9.06 41.19
CA VAL A 714 6.11 10.36 41.83
C VAL A 714 6.53 11.44 40.87
N ILE A 715 5.63 12.37 40.54
CA ILE A 715 5.86 13.52 39.67
C ILE A 715 5.52 14.77 40.45
N LEU A 716 6.50 15.64 40.65
CA LEU A 716 6.31 16.98 41.19
C LEU A 716 6.40 17.98 40.04
N GLY A 717 5.40 18.84 39.91
CA GLY A 717 5.26 19.83 38.87
C GLY A 717 5.12 21.24 39.43
N TYR A 718 5.68 22.21 38.73
CA TYR A 718 5.43 23.63 38.89
C TYR A 718 4.91 24.14 37.55
N GLN A 719 3.72 24.74 37.53
CA GLN A 719 3.08 25.18 36.30
C GLN A 719 2.56 26.62 36.46
N GLN A 720 3.07 27.54 35.64
CA GLN A 720 2.54 28.88 35.51
C GLN A 720 1.67 28.96 34.26
N VAL A 721 0.45 29.48 34.39
CA VAL A 721 -0.47 29.72 33.29
C VAL A 721 -0.98 31.15 33.39
N ASP A 722 -0.60 32.00 32.44
CA ASP A 722 -1.12 33.35 32.30
C ASP A 722 -2.01 33.40 31.06
N VAL A 723 -3.31 33.65 31.24
CA VAL A 723 -4.28 33.88 30.17
C VAL A 723 -5.02 35.15 30.52
N LEU A 724 -4.73 36.26 29.83
CA LEU A 724 -5.28 37.58 30.19
C LEU A 724 -6.81 37.53 30.38
N PRO A 725 -7.35 38.03 31.51
CA PRO A 725 -6.65 38.74 32.60
C PRO A 725 -6.13 37.87 33.78
N GLN A 726 -6.24 36.55 33.72
CA GLN A 726 -5.97 35.63 34.82
C GLN A 726 -4.52 35.12 34.85
N HIS A 727 -3.88 35.08 36.03
CA HIS A 727 -2.52 34.57 36.21
C HIS A 727 -2.44 33.48 37.29
N SER A 728 -2.39 32.21 36.90
CA SER A 728 -2.33 31.09 37.83
C SER A 728 -0.92 30.53 37.96
N THR A 729 -0.47 30.24 39.18
CA THR A 729 0.81 29.56 39.44
C THR A 729 0.57 28.34 40.30
N MET A 730 0.59 27.17 39.69
CA MET A 730 0.23 25.89 40.29
C MET A 730 1.45 25.09 40.71
N LEU A 731 1.36 24.46 41.88
CA LEU A 731 2.18 23.33 42.28
C LEU A 731 1.36 22.05 42.12
N ASN A 732 1.89 21.11 41.35
CA ASN A 732 1.28 19.82 41.07
C ASN A 732 2.09 18.70 41.73
N LEU A 733 1.44 17.72 42.33
CA LEU A 733 2.04 16.48 42.81
C LEU A 733 1.17 15.32 42.35
N ASN A 734 1.75 14.38 41.63
CA ASN A 734 1.09 13.15 41.21
C ASN A 734 1.90 11.96 41.72
N LEU A 735 1.27 11.13 42.54
CA LEU A 735 1.86 9.94 43.12
C LEU A 735 0.98 8.75 42.76
N ASN A 736 1.58 7.71 42.20
CA ASN A 736 0.95 6.42 41.92
C ASN A 736 1.82 5.33 42.55
N HIS A 737 1.28 4.61 43.51
CA HIS A 737 2.00 3.59 44.26
C HIS A 737 1.20 2.29 44.21
N ASN A 738 1.83 1.21 43.74
CA ASN A 738 1.20 -0.10 43.64
C ASN A 738 2.00 -1.14 44.42
N PHE A 739 1.35 -1.84 45.34
CA PHE A 739 1.88 -3.02 46.02
C PHE A 739 1.26 -4.28 45.43
N ILE A 740 2.08 -5.26 45.10
CA ILE A 740 1.65 -6.57 44.61
C ILE A 740 1.69 -7.55 45.78
N ILE A 741 0.52 -8.01 46.21
CA ILE A 741 0.34 -8.95 47.32
C ILE A 741 -0.27 -10.22 46.72
N ASN A 742 0.56 -11.23 46.45
CA ASN A 742 0.17 -12.45 45.73
C ASN A 742 -0.48 -12.13 44.36
N THR A 743 -1.77 -12.43 44.21
CA THR A 743 -2.58 -12.16 43.01
C THR A 743 -3.36 -10.84 43.09
N HIS A 744 -3.18 -10.08 44.17
CA HIS A 744 -3.87 -8.83 44.45
C HIS A 744 -2.94 -7.62 44.27
N VAL A 745 -3.53 -6.48 43.92
CA VAL A 745 -2.80 -5.22 43.75
C VAL A 745 -3.49 -4.13 44.57
N LEU A 746 -2.77 -3.57 45.53
CA LEU A 746 -3.18 -2.35 46.24
C LEU A 746 -2.59 -1.15 45.50
N SER A 747 -3.44 -0.32 44.91
CA SER A 747 -3.06 0.94 44.25
C SER A 747 -3.43 2.14 45.12
N LEU A 748 -2.50 3.07 45.30
CA LEU A 748 -2.69 4.36 45.94
C LEU A 748 -2.33 5.45 44.92
N ASN A 749 -3.30 6.30 44.60
CA ASN A 749 -3.14 7.44 43.70
C ASN A 749 -3.41 8.71 44.49
N LEU A 750 -2.48 9.66 44.40
CA LEU A 750 -2.66 11.01 44.93
C LEU A 750 -2.37 12.00 43.82
N PHE A 751 -3.32 12.89 43.56
CA PHE A 751 -3.16 14.03 42.69
C PHE A 751 -3.45 15.27 43.52
N TYR A 752 -2.49 16.18 43.61
CA TYR A 752 -2.64 17.44 44.30
C TYR A 752 -2.23 18.57 43.37
N ASN A 753 -3.10 19.56 43.21
CA ASN A 753 -2.86 20.78 42.47
C ASN A 753 -3.24 21.96 43.37
N LYS A 754 -2.30 22.89 43.57
CA LYS A 754 -2.53 24.12 44.33
C LYS A 754 -2.01 25.33 43.58
N ASP A 755 -2.89 26.27 43.29
CA ASP A 755 -2.53 27.63 42.92
C ASP A 755 -1.98 28.39 44.15
N ILE A 756 -0.73 28.82 44.04
CA ILE A 756 0.02 29.53 45.07
C ILE A 756 -0.47 30.98 45.20
N LYS A 757 -0.96 31.58 44.10
CA LYS A 757 -1.35 33.00 44.05
C LYS A 757 -2.84 33.25 44.27
N GLY A 758 -3.67 32.20 44.20
CA GLY A 758 -5.10 32.30 44.46
C GLY A 758 -5.92 32.99 43.37
N GLU A 759 -5.35 33.19 42.17
CA GLU A 759 -6.04 33.76 41.00
C GLU A 759 -6.80 32.69 40.16
N ALA A 760 -6.47 31.41 40.37
CA ALA A 760 -7.18 30.16 40.01
C ALA A 760 -7.85 30.11 38.63
N VAL A 761 -7.05 30.07 37.56
CA VAL A 761 -7.50 29.57 36.24
C VAL A 761 -7.88 28.09 36.33
N TYR A 762 -7.13 27.32 37.15
CA TYR A 762 -7.44 25.94 37.51
C TYR A 762 -7.70 25.88 39.02
N ALA A 763 -8.67 25.05 39.40
CA ALA A 763 -9.10 24.96 40.78
C ALA A 763 -8.09 24.18 41.66
N ASN A 764 -8.00 24.54 42.95
CA ASN A 764 -7.13 23.86 43.92
C ASN A 764 -7.71 22.47 44.24
N LEU A 765 -7.15 21.42 43.64
CA LEU A 765 -7.72 20.08 43.63
C LEU A 765 -6.81 19.08 44.33
N LEU A 766 -7.35 18.37 45.32
CA LEU A 766 -6.77 17.16 45.90
C LEU A 766 -7.66 15.97 45.54
N THR A 767 -7.12 15.00 44.83
CA THR A 767 -7.76 13.70 44.59
C THR A 767 -6.91 12.62 45.21
N LEU A 768 -7.48 11.86 46.13
CA LEU A 768 -6.87 10.69 46.73
C LEU A 768 -7.72 9.47 46.37
N GLU A 769 -7.13 8.48 45.72
CA GLU A 769 -7.79 7.22 45.41
C GLU A 769 -6.98 6.07 45.98
N SER A 770 -7.65 5.16 46.69
CA SER A 770 -7.09 3.86 47.06
C SER A 770 -7.93 2.78 46.40
N GLY A 771 -7.30 1.72 45.91
CA GLY A 771 -7.97 0.65 45.20
C GLY A 771 -7.34 -0.70 45.53
N TRP A 772 -8.16 -1.66 45.94
CA TRP A 772 -7.78 -3.05 46.12
C TRP A 772 -8.30 -3.84 44.92
N THR A 773 -7.40 -4.29 44.06
CA THR A 773 -7.71 -5.11 42.89
C THR A 773 -7.46 -6.58 43.21
N TYR A 774 -8.48 -7.41 43.04
CA TYR A 774 -8.45 -8.82 43.40
C TYR A 774 -9.19 -9.67 42.34
N GLN A 775 -8.78 -10.92 42.21
CA GLN A 775 -9.48 -11.90 41.38
C GLN A 775 -10.43 -12.67 42.29
N LEU A 776 -11.74 -12.46 42.15
CA LEU A 776 -12.74 -13.19 42.95
C LEU A 776 -12.93 -14.62 42.41
N LEU A 777 -12.88 -14.76 41.09
CA LEU A 777 -12.88 -16.02 40.36
C LEU A 777 -11.82 -15.96 39.26
N ARG A 778 -11.40 -17.10 38.71
CA ARG A 778 -10.40 -17.19 37.63
C ARG A 778 -10.68 -16.26 36.43
N LYS A 779 -11.94 -15.91 36.20
CA LYS A 779 -12.38 -15.03 35.10
C LYS A 779 -12.90 -13.66 35.55
N LEU A 780 -13.05 -13.43 36.86
CA LEU A 780 -13.71 -12.25 37.41
C LEU A 780 -12.72 -11.43 38.23
N ASN A 781 -12.32 -10.29 37.67
CA ASN A 781 -11.43 -9.31 38.27
C ASN A 781 -12.27 -8.18 38.86
N CYS A 782 -12.14 -7.98 40.16
CA CYS A 782 -12.79 -6.90 40.88
C CYS A 782 -11.77 -5.86 41.33
N SER A 783 -12.18 -4.61 41.38
CA SER A 783 -11.44 -3.54 42.03
C SER A 783 -12.40 -2.76 42.90
N SER A 784 -12.09 -2.66 44.19
CA SER A 784 -12.88 -1.90 45.15
C SER A 784 -11.98 -0.81 45.72
N GLY A 785 -12.45 0.42 45.71
CA GLY A 785 -11.64 1.56 46.09
C GLY A 785 -12.41 2.67 46.78
N LEU A 786 -11.68 3.50 47.51
CA LEU A 786 -12.17 4.74 48.09
C LEU A 786 -11.59 5.90 47.29
N THR A 787 -12.43 6.87 46.96
CA THR A 787 -12.02 8.12 46.32
C THR A 787 -12.38 9.28 47.23
N TYR A 788 -11.47 10.23 47.34
CA TYR A 788 -11.68 11.50 48.03
C TYR A 788 -11.26 12.61 47.06
N LEU A 789 -12.15 13.58 46.89
CA LEU A 789 -11.93 14.74 46.04
C LEU A 789 -12.18 15.98 46.87
N ASP A 790 -11.23 16.89 46.91
CA ASP A 790 -11.37 18.18 47.57
C ASP A 790 -10.93 19.27 46.60
N ASN A 791 -11.90 20.05 46.15
CA ASN A 791 -11.69 21.24 45.37
C ASN A 791 -12.03 22.46 46.22
N LYS A 792 -11.01 23.21 46.64
CA LYS A 792 -11.14 24.32 47.58
C LYS A 792 -12.20 25.31 47.11
N ALA A 793 -13.16 25.60 47.98
CA ALA A 793 -14.28 26.52 47.75
C ALA A 793 -15.29 26.10 46.66
N VAL A 794 -15.13 24.91 46.06
CA VAL A 794 -16.11 24.34 45.14
C VAL A 794 -16.76 23.14 45.79
N VAL A 795 -16.10 21.99 45.89
CA VAL A 795 -16.72 20.75 46.39
C VAL A 795 -15.74 19.93 47.18
N GLN A 796 -16.23 19.23 48.19
CA GLN A 796 -15.50 18.16 48.87
C GLN A 796 -16.36 16.91 48.76
N GLN A 797 -15.82 15.80 48.25
CA GLN A 797 -16.50 14.54 48.02
C GLN A 797 -15.71 13.38 48.62
N VAL A 798 -16.43 12.42 49.18
CA VAL A 798 -15.89 11.09 49.49
C VAL A 798 -16.77 10.06 48.80
N GLY A 799 -16.16 9.04 48.21
CA GLY A 799 -16.88 8.07 47.42
C GLY A 799 -16.27 6.69 47.45
N ILE A 800 -17.06 5.75 46.95
CA ILE A 800 -16.69 4.36 46.78
C ILE A 800 -16.72 4.08 45.28
N ARG A 801 -15.63 3.49 44.79
CA ARG A 801 -15.48 3.05 43.42
C ARG A 801 -15.47 1.53 43.39
N GLN A 802 -16.28 0.95 42.51
CA GLN A 802 -16.27 -0.48 42.24
C GLN A 802 -16.15 -0.71 40.74
N THR A 803 -15.20 -1.54 40.35
CA THR A 803 -15.03 -2.02 38.98
C THR A 803 -15.12 -3.53 38.99
N VAL A 804 -15.94 -4.11 38.12
CA VAL A 804 -16.02 -5.56 37.91
C VAL A 804 -15.76 -5.83 36.44
N GLY A 805 -14.69 -6.55 36.14
CA GLY A 805 -14.34 -6.99 34.81
C GLY A 805 -14.39 -8.51 34.73
N THR A 806 -15.05 -9.07 33.72
CA THR A 806 -15.07 -10.52 33.50
C THR A 806 -15.05 -10.86 32.03
N ASN A 807 -14.39 -11.98 31.71
CA ASN A 807 -14.48 -12.59 30.39
C ASN A 807 -15.61 -13.63 30.46
N ILE A 808 -16.86 -13.20 30.25
CA ILE A 808 -18.07 -14.05 30.25
C ILE A 808 -17.84 -15.29 29.37
N LEU A 809 -17.33 -15.04 28.17
CA LEU A 809 -16.81 -16.05 27.25
C LEU A 809 -15.37 -15.68 26.90
N PRO A 810 -14.54 -16.60 26.36
CA PRO A 810 -13.17 -16.26 25.91
C PRO A 810 -13.10 -15.04 24.99
N LYS A 811 -14.22 -14.75 24.31
CA LYS A 811 -14.41 -13.69 23.32
C LYS A 811 -15.36 -12.58 23.77
N LEU A 812 -16.04 -12.72 24.91
CA LEU A 812 -17.00 -11.72 25.41
C LEU A 812 -16.50 -11.16 26.74
N ASN A 813 -16.07 -9.92 26.73
CA ASN A 813 -15.62 -9.20 27.90
C ASN A 813 -16.72 -8.25 28.37
N MET A 814 -17.00 -8.25 29.66
CA MET A 814 -17.88 -7.31 30.32
C MET A 814 -17.07 -6.52 31.33
N SER A 815 -17.21 -5.20 31.31
CA SER A 815 -16.70 -4.33 32.37
C SER A 815 -17.84 -3.45 32.88
N MET A 816 -18.06 -3.52 34.18
CA MET A 816 -18.96 -2.65 34.92
C MET A 816 -18.14 -1.74 35.82
N PHE A 817 -18.51 -0.48 35.88
CA PHE A 817 -17.88 0.54 36.69
C PHE A 817 -18.97 1.34 37.38
N ILE A 818 -18.85 1.51 38.70
CA ILE A 818 -19.71 2.36 39.51
C ILE A 818 -18.80 3.22 40.39
N ASP A 819 -19.05 4.52 40.38
CA ASP A 819 -18.42 5.52 41.25
C ASP A 819 -19.54 6.34 41.90
N CYS A 820 -19.73 6.14 43.20
CA CYS A 820 -20.72 6.85 44.00
C CYS A 820 -20.01 7.74 44.99
N ARG A 821 -20.29 9.04 44.92
CA ARG A 821 -19.66 10.07 45.74
C ARG A 821 -20.70 10.84 46.52
N LYS A 822 -20.40 11.13 47.79
CA LYS A 822 -21.17 11.99 48.66
C LYS A 822 -20.44 13.31 48.84
N ASN A 823 -21.15 14.40 48.57
CA ASN A 823 -20.65 15.74 48.87
C ASN A 823 -20.61 15.96 50.40
N LEU A 824 -19.43 16.26 50.91
CA LEU A 824 -19.17 16.70 52.28
C LEU A 824 -19.32 18.23 52.40
N LEU A 825 -19.00 18.95 51.32
CA LEU A 825 -19.21 20.40 51.19
C LEU A 825 -20.08 20.68 49.97
N ASN A 826 -21.12 21.48 50.14
CA ASN A 826 -22.07 21.85 49.08
C ASN A 826 -22.00 23.36 48.80
N THR A 827 -21.44 23.75 47.65
CA THR A 827 -21.48 25.14 47.15
C THR A 827 -22.39 25.23 45.92
N PRO A 828 -22.83 26.44 45.52
CA PRO A 828 -23.57 26.63 44.27
C PRO A 828 -22.84 26.15 43.01
N GLN A 829 -21.52 25.97 43.07
CA GLN A 829 -20.69 25.49 41.94
C GLN A 829 -20.50 23.97 41.93
N ASN A 830 -21.09 23.24 42.88
CA ASN A 830 -21.00 21.78 42.97
C ASN A 830 -21.51 21.05 41.73
N TYR A 831 -22.35 21.69 40.92
CA TYR A 831 -22.82 21.09 39.68
C TYR A 831 -21.62 20.57 38.88
N LEU A 832 -20.49 21.30 38.82
CA LEU A 832 -19.26 20.96 38.08
C LEU A 832 -18.65 19.58 38.38
N PHE A 833 -19.06 18.91 39.46
CA PHE A 833 -18.55 17.61 39.87
C PHE A 833 -19.70 16.63 40.09
N GLY A 834 -19.74 15.59 39.24
CA GLY A 834 -20.72 14.52 39.36
C GLY A 834 -20.61 13.74 40.67
N ASN A 835 -21.76 13.36 41.24
CA ASN A 835 -21.85 12.50 42.43
C ASN A 835 -22.01 11.02 42.09
N PHE A 836 -22.31 10.70 40.82
CA PHE A 836 -22.61 9.35 40.40
C PHE A 836 -22.17 9.14 38.95
N ARG A 837 -21.30 8.15 38.74
CA ARG A 837 -20.96 7.68 37.41
C ARG A 837 -21.10 6.17 37.36
N SER A 838 -21.81 5.68 36.36
CA SER A 838 -21.93 4.25 36.10
C SER A 838 -21.72 3.98 34.62
N GLU A 839 -20.93 2.95 34.32
CA GLU A 839 -20.62 2.53 32.96
C GLU A 839 -20.70 1.01 32.89
N VAL A 840 -21.43 0.51 31.89
CA VAL A 840 -21.46 -0.92 31.57
C VAL A 840 -21.04 -1.04 30.12
N ALA A 841 -19.96 -1.78 29.87
CA ALA A 841 -19.45 -2.03 28.53
C ALA A 841 -19.35 -3.54 28.28
N PHE A 842 -19.89 -3.96 27.14
CA PHE A 842 -19.74 -5.29 26.57
C PHE A 842 -18.86 -5.18 25.33
N SER A 843 -17.77 -5.94 25.31
CA SER A 843 -16.86 -6.01 24.17
C SER A 843 -16.74 -7.46 23.71
N TYR A 844 -17.22 -7.73 22.50
CA TYR A 844 -17.10 -9.03 21.86
C TYR A 844 -15.97 -9.01 20.82
N LEU A 845 -14.93 -9.80 21.06
CA LEU A 845 -13.74 -9.96 20.22
C LEU A 845 -13.81 -11.30 19.48
N LEU A 846 -13.98 -11.30 18.16
CA LEU A 846 -14.18 -12.53 17.39
C LEU A 846 -12.91 -13.30 17.05
N ASN A 847 -11.72 -12.76 17.32
CA ASN A 847 -10.44 -13.43 17.06
C ASN A 847 -9.93 -14.23 18.25
#